data_AF-A0A3M4WF91-F1
#
_entry.id   AF-A0A3M4WF91-F1
#
_cell.length_a   1.000
_cell.length_b   1.000
_cell.length_c   1.000
_cell.angle_alpha   90.00
_cell.angle_beta   90.00
_cell.angle_gamma   90.00
#
_symmetry.space_group_name_H-M   'P 1'
#
loop_
_entity.id
_entity.type
_entity.pdbx_description
1 polymer ?
#
loop_
_entity_poly.entity_id
_entity_poly.type
_entity_poly.pdbx_seq_one_letter_code
_entity_poly.pdbx_strand_id
1 'polypeptide(L)'
;MSMPYDRTILYKATRLYLQSIIILLTFVTGIAAHAENDAIYDDKEVLVPSEYLDRKIDTSQPSTQGLLSEVLLWQLRAQAIYEGGEDTYNIPVLEEQENEMRRVGGWQHRNIYIPTRVYLAVGDEIILDVKDYPSLLTHCSAHTFANFDKPYGSSATNSMTLRKNSTQVYKATIPGMLMLACVDVGKNMNNWSSWGQFVNISTSQPHANTSLYLFGVTPPSDWPAIAKKPDPSGQVYLFNGRTVMNFPASVALQHADKDIDAMMKEHLIITTRYDQFNGFTWQTDTPLDAVALSMYQASFNLCCMSHYYNGLVGINFGGNRVTSQWGDWHEYGHQNQLAWKWNHLTEISNNLFSLEACRMLTGNKVANFDRCHSRFGAYITSDPEAVGRFLAMDGLPEVPDNPADKTLLMLAQLYISFPDWHAQFAKDFRMAYARGDNADDFSTEQKKIDWFVINSSRIVGKDLRDFFDKWGLTYSPAARQAIADFNLPAPIKPSVQHSLEWAIPAKTMIQGTISVPDLKSFVGLVAYGKEEGPTSLQPVEGDYTKLTTWVVGTRRQPYPLILRGTLRHGECPEEYPMHALRACPGNDHNVYWKLSYVPLDNLLTLPDDHYEGVLRLGIRAGSDYNWGGTLTVPIKFNVSKSQ
;
A
#
# COMPACT_ATOMS: atom_id res chain seq x y z
N MET A 1 22.78 19.77 -63.65
CA MET A 1 21.68 20.23 -62.78
C MET A 1 21.69 19.38 -61.51
N SER A 2 22.10 19.99 -60.40
CA SER A 2 22.12 19.41 -59.06
C SER A 2 20.74 19.50 -58.43
N MET A 3 20.26 18.42 -57.79
CA MET A 3 19.23 18.50 -56.74
C MET A 3 19.84 18.08 -55.39
N PRO A 4 19.42 18.69 -54.27
CA PRO A 4 20.13 18.59 -52.99
C PRO A 4 19.62 17.43 -52.14
N TYR A 5 20.55 16.81 -51.41
CA TYR A 5 20.32 15.75 -50.43
C TYR A 5 19.93 16.41 -49.09
N ASP A 6 18.71 16.14 -48.60
CA ASP A 6 18.17 16.73 -47.38
C ASP A 6 18.79 16.08 -46.13
N ARG A 7 19.81 16.74 -45.56
CA ARG A 7 20.53 16.32 -44.34
C ARG A 7 19.69 16.41 -43.05
N THR A 8 18.46 16.90 -43.12
CA THR A 8 17.64 17.21 -41.94
C THR A 8 16.93 15.98 -41.36
N ILE A 9 16.68 14.95 -42.17
CA ILE A 9 15.97 13.73 -41.75
C ILE A 9 16.92 12.77 -41.00
N LEU A 10 18.19 12.68 -41.45
CA LEU A 10 19.18 11.82 -40.79
C LEU A 10 19.50 12.33 -39.38
N TYR A 11 19.60 13.65 -39.19
CA TYR A 11 19.94 14.26 -37.89
C TYR A 11 18.85 14.10 -36.82
N LYS A 12 17.56 14.06 -37.21
CA LYS A 12 16.46 13.81 -36.27
C LYS A 12 16.39 12.35 -35.82
N ALA A 13 16.66 11.40 -36.72
CA ALA A 13 16.68 9.98 -36.38
C ALA A 13 17.85 9.61 -35.46
N THR A 14 19.04 10.19 -35.69
CA THR A 14 20.22 9.91 -34.84
C THR A 14 20.10 10.54 -33.44
N ARG A 15 19.41 11.69 -33.30
CA ARG A 15 19.19 12.35 -32.01
C ARG A 15 18.17 11.61 -31.13
N LEU A 16 17.12 11.04 -31.72
CA LEU A 16 16.17 10.16 -31.02
C LEU A 16 16.86 8.87 -30.56
N TYR A 17 17.69 8.25 -31.40
CA TYR A 17 18.44 7.05 -31.04
C TYR A 17 19.50 7.30 -29.95
N LEU A 18 20.22 8.42 -29.98
CA LEU A 18 21.17 8.77 -28.91
C LEU A 18 20.47 9.14 -27.60
N GLN A 19 19.30 9.79 -27.63
CA GLN A 19 18.52 10.06 -26.40
C GLN A 19 18.00 8.77 -25.77
N SER A 20 17.54 7.80 -26.57
CA SER A 20 17.13 6.48 -26.06
C SER A 20 18.30 5.69 -25.46
N ILE A 21 19.50 5.76 -26.06
CA ILE A 21 20.70 5.07 -25.56
C ILE A 21 21.25 5.74 -24.29
N ILE A 22 21.17 7.08 -24.17
CA ILE A 22 21.60 7.79 -22.96
C ILE A 22 20.64 7.53 -21.79
N ILE A 23 19.33 7.45 -22.05
CA ILE A 23 18.32 7.06 -21.03
C ILE A 23 18.56 5.61 -20.57
N LEU A 24 18.88 4.70 -21.51
CA LEU A 24 19.19 3.30 -21.18
C LEU A 24 20.52 3.15 -20.43
N LEU A 25 21.58 3.89 -20.80
CA LEU A 25 22.88 3.82 -20.12
C LEU A 25 22.85 4.46 -18.73
N THR A 26 22.11 5.56 -18.53
CA THR A 26 21.92 6.15 -17.19
C THR A 26 21.05 5.27 -16.28
N PHE A 27 20.13 4.47 -16.86
CA PHE A 27 19.40 3.43 -16.13
C PHE A 27 20.34 2.30 -15.67
N VAL A 28 21.24 1.83 -16.54
CA VAL A 28 22.13 0.70 -16.22
C VAL A 28 23.22 1.07 -15.20
N THR A 29 23.71 2.32 -15.19
CA THR A 29 24.73 2.75 -14.21
C THR A 29 24.16 3.22 -12.87
N GLY A 30 22.86 3.53 -12.78
CA GLY A 30 22.19 3.92 -11.53
C GLY A 30 21.70 2.75 -10.66
N ILE A 31 21.64 1.54 -11.21
CA ILE A 31 21.14 0.33 -10.53
C ILE A 31 22.27 -0.45 -9.83
N ALA A 32 23.53 -0.15 -10.12
CA ALA A 32 24.67 -0.67 -9.37
C ALA A 32 24.95 0.17 -8.11
N ALA A 33 23.91 0.47 -7.33
CA ALA A 33 24.12 0.80 -5.92
C ALA A 33 24.49 -0.51 -5.24
N HIS A 34 25.75 -0.63 -4.81
CA HIS A 34 26.20 -1.72 -3.98
C HIS A 34 25.26 -1.88 -2.79
N ALA A 35 24.42 -2.91 -2.83
CA ALA A 35 23.73 -3.42 -1.67
C ALA A 35 24.81 -3.86 -0.68
N GLU A 36 25.00 -3.09 0.39
CA GLU A 36 25.61 -3.67 1.58
C GLU A 36 24.75 -4.85 1.99
N ASN A 37 25.40 -6.00 2.17
CA ASN A 37 24.78 -7.26 2.55
C ASN A 37 24.09 -7.10 3.92
N ASP A 38 22.79 -6.83 3.93
CA ASP A 38 21.95 -7.12 5.10
C ASP A 38 21.67 -8.63 5.11
N ALA A 39 22.68 -9.39 5.53
CA ALA A 39 22.57 -10.80 5.86
C ALA A 39 21.89 -10.95 7.22
N ILE A 40 20.57 -10.83 7.28
CA ILE A 40 19.81 -11.05 8.51
C ILE A 40 18.50 -11.75 8.17
N TYR A 41 18.53 -13.07 7.97
CA TYR A 41 17.44 -14.03 8.23
C TYR A 41 18.02 -15.45 8.07
N ASP A 42 18.51 -16.05 9.15
CA ASP A 42 18.92 -17.47 9.16
C ASP A 42 18.60 -18.18 10.49
N ASP A 43 17.70 -17.65 11.33
CA ASP A 43 17.28 -18.36 12.54
C ASP A 43 15.97 -19.14 12.30
N LYS A 44 16.13 -20.45 12.08
CA LYS A 44 15.05 -21.44 11.89
C LYS A 44 14.32 -21.85 13.18
N GLU A 45 14.49 -21.13 14.28
CA GLU A 45 13.94 -21.52 15.58
C GLU A 45 13.00 -20.50 16.23
N VAL A 46 12.08 -19.86 15.50
CA VAL A 46 10.87 -19.30 16.13
C VAL A 46 9.68 -19.33 15.18
N LEU A 47 9.19 -20.53 14.85
CA LEU A 47 7.86 -20.74 14.27
C LEU A 47 7.28 -22.05 14.84
N VAL A 48 6.71 -21.97 16.04
CA VAL A 48 5.77 -22.98 16.54
C VAL A 48 4.53 -22.22 17.03
N PRO A 49 3.33 -22.51 16.49
CA PRO A 49 2.10 -22.01 17.07
C PRO A 49 1.96 -22.59 18.48
N SER A 50 1.76 -21.74 19.50
CA SER A 50 1.31 -22.22 20.80
C SER A 50 -0.02 -22.96 20.61
N GLU A 51 -0.11 -24.14 21.21
CA GLU A 51 -1.18 -25.12 21.12
C GLU A 51 -2.60 -24.52 20.97
N TYR A 52 -3.35 -25.10 20.04
CA TYR A 52 -4.78 -24.91 19.86
C TYR A 52 -5.51 -25.23 21.17
N LEU A 53 -5.91 -24.19 21.90
CA LEU A 53 -6.86 -24.30 23.00
C LEU A 53 -8.22 -23.82 22.50
N ASP A 54 -9.16 -24.76 22.39
CA ASP A 54 -10.59 -24.55 22.16
C ASP A 54 -11.12 -23.42 23.07
N ARG A 55 -11.17 -22.21 22.54
CA ARG A 55 -11.99 -21.13 23.09
C ARG A 55 -13.05 -20.79 22.04
N LYS A 56 -14.30 -21.06 22.40
CA LYS A 56 -15.46 -20.48 21.74
C LYS A 56 -15.22 -18.97 21.63
N ILE A 57 -15.03 -18.51 20.39
CA ILE A 57 -14.98 -17.11 20.04
C ILE A 57 -16.36 -16.54 20.32
N ASP A 58 -16.46 -15.76 21.39
CA ASP A 58 -17.58 -14.85 21.58
C ASP A 58 -17.46 -13.77 20.51
N THR A 59 -18.43 -13.75 19.58
CA THR A 59 -18.48 -12.91 18.38
C THR A 59 -18.83 -11.44 18.67
N SER A 60 -18.51 -10.93 19.85
CA SER A 60 -18.66 -9.51 20.20
C SER A 60 -17.42 -8.69 19.80
N GLN A 61 -17.19 -8.64 18.47
CA GLN A 61 -16.50 -7.61 17.68
C GLN A 61 -15.31 -6.86 18.34
N PRO A 62 -14.06 -7.33 18.17
CA PRO A 62 -12.91 -6.41 18.15
C PRO A 62 -13.04 -5.52 16.90
N SER A 63 -12.79 -4.22 17.03
CA SER A 63 -12.79 -3.28 15.91
C SER A 63 -11.95 -3.85 14.76
N THR A 64 -12.62 -4.19 13.68
CA THR A 64 -12.10 -4.87 12.48
C THR A 64 -11.34 -3.90 11.57
N GLN A 65 -10.93 -2.76 12.13
CA GLN A 65 -10.17 -1.70 11.49
C GLN A 65 -8.69 -1.94 11.77
N GLY A 66 -7.90 -2.17 10.72
CA GLY A 66 -6.45 -2.21 10.82
C GLY A 66 -5.78 -3.15 9.82
N LEU A 67 -4.58 -2.77 9.38
CA LEU A 67 -3.75 -3.50 8.41
C LEU A 67 -3.64 -5.01 8.70
N LEU A 68 -3.39 -5.40 9.94
CA LEU A 68 -3.22 -6.82 10.31
C LEU A 68 -4.53 -7.62 10.19
N SER A 69 -5.66 -7.01 10.51
CA SER A 69 -6.99 -7.64 10.36
C SER A 69 -7.31 -7.89 8.89
N GLU A 70 -6.99 -6.94 8.01
CA GLU A 70 -7.21 -7.09 6.57
C GLU A 70 -6.26 -8.09 5.92
N VAL A 71 -5.00 -8.16 6.38
CA VAL A 71 -4.06 -9.22 5.98
C VAL A 71 -4.60 -10.60 6.35
N LEU A 72 -5.19 -10.75 7.54
CA LEU A 72 -5.84 -11.99 7.96
C LEU A 72 -7.05 -12.34 7.06
N LEU A 73 -7.86 -11.35 6.66
CA LEU A 73 -9.00 -11.60 5.74
C LEU A 73 -8.55 -12.16 4.39
N TRP A 74 -7.43 -11.67 3.83
CA TRP A 74 -6.86 -12.24 2.61
C TRP A 74 -6.35 -13.68 2.81
N GLN A 75 -5.74 -13.99 3.96
CA GLN A 75 -5.32 -15.35 4.29
C GLN A 75 -6.52 -16.29 4.44
N LEU A 76 -7.58 -15.85 5.15
CA LEU A 76 -8.83 -16.60 5.29
C LEU A 76 -9.50 -16.84 3.94
N ARG A 77 -9.48 -15.85 3.03
CA ARG A 77 -9.93 -16.03 1.64
C ARG A 77 -9.13 -17.12 0.93
N ALA A 78 -7.80 -17.12 1.05
CA ALA A 78 -6.96 -18.16 0.45
C ALA A 78 -7.33 -19.55 1.00
N GLN A 79 -7.52 -19.69 2.31
CA GLN A 79 -7.95 -20.94 2.93
C GLN A 79 -9.33 -21.38 2.41
N ALA A 80 -10.31 -20.48 2.39
CA ALA A 80 -11.65 -20.76 1.91
C ALA A 80 -11.67 -21.24 0.45
N ILE A 81 -10.79 -20.70 -0.41
CA ILE A 81 -10.67 -21.13 -1.81
C ILE A 81 -10.33 -22.63 -1.93
N TYR A 82 -9.50 -23.16 -1.02
CA TYR A 82 -8.97 -24.53 -1.10
C TYR A 82 -9.44 -25.47 0.01
N GLU A 83 -10.44 -25.08 0.81
CA GLU A 83 -10.93 -25.88 1.95
C GLU A 83 -11.59 -27.20 1.53
N GLY A 84 -12.10 -27.29 0.29
CA GLY A 84 -12.85 -28.45 -0.22
C GLY A 84 -12.01 -29.69 -0.53
N GLY A 85 -10.69 -29.62 -0.39
CA GLY A 85 -9.75 -30.71 -0.68
C GLY A 85 -8.86 -30.43 -1.91
N GLU A 86 -8.15 -31.46 -2.37
CA GLU A 86 -7.10 -31.31 -3.39
C GLU A 86 -7.67 -30.85 -4.76
N ASP A 87 -8.83 -31.39 -5.14
CA ASP A 87 -9.49 -31.18 -6.43
C ASP A 87 -10.77 -30.33 -6.36
N THR A 88 -11.08 -29.72 -5.21
CA THR A 88 -12.28 -28.92 -5.04
C THR A 88 -11.91 -27.49 -4.68
N TYR A 89 -12.51 -26.54 -5.39
CA TYR A 89 -12.19 -25.13 -5.29
C TYR A 89 -13.46 -24.32 -5.05
N ASN A 90 -13.44 -23.45 -4.05
CA ASN A 90 -14.46 -22.43 -3.85
C ASN A 90 -13.98 -21.16 -4.56
N ILE A 91 -14.47 -20.94 -5.78
CA ILE A 91 -14.02 -19.82 -6.62
C ILE A 91 -14.82 -18.56 -6.26
N PRO A 92 -14.17 -17.51 -5.72
CA PRO A 92 -14.86 -16.28 -5.37
C PRO A 92 -15.35 -15.57 -6.63
N VAL A 93 -16.57 -15.06 -6.59
CA VAL A 93 -17.09 -14.17 -7.61
C VAL A 93 -16.43 -12.80 -7.45
N LEU A 94 -15.72 -12.37 -8.48
CA LEU A 94 -15.06 -11.07 -8.53
C LEU A 94 -15.88 -10.10 -9.36
N GLU A 95 -15.54 -8.83 -9.35
CA GLU A 95 -16.09 -7.89 -10.32
C GLU A 95 -15.40 -8.12 -11.68
N GLU A 96 -16.15 -7.93 -12.78
CA GLU A 96 -15.56 -7.95 -14.12
C GLU A 96 -14.45 -6.88 -14.25
N GLN A 97 -13.36 -7.19 -14.96
CA GLN A 97 -12.10 -6.42 -14.92
C GLN A 97 -12.25 -4.95 -15.34
N GLU A 98 -13.02 -4.67 -16.39
CA GLU A 98 -13.25 -3.30 -16.86
C GLU A 98 -14.14 -2.53 -15.89
N ASN A 99 -15.18 -3.18 -15.35
CA ASN A 99 -16.04 -2.58 -14.32
C ASN A 99 -15.23 -2.23 -13.05
N GLU A 100 -14.39 -3.15 -12.57
CA GLU A 100 -13.55 -2.93 -11.39
C GLU A 100 -12.55 -1.79 -11.63
N MET A 101 -11.83 -1.80 -12.76
CA MET A 101 -10.86 -0.75 -13.11
C MET A 101 -11.51 0.63 -13.09
N ARG A 102 -12.72 0.76 -13.67
CA ARG A 102 -13.47 2.02 -13.67
C ARG A 102 -13.93 2.41 -12.26
N ARG A 103 -14.43 1.46 -11.48
CA ARG A 103 -14.87 1.69 -10.08
C ARG A 103 -13.74 2.16 -9.20
N VAL A 104 -12.57 1.53 -9.28
CA VAL A 104 -11.41 1.91 -8.47
C VAL A 104 -10.76 3.22 -8.97
N GLY A 105 -11.23 3.79 -10.08
CA GLY A 105 -10.64 4.97 -10.71
C GLY A 105 -9.24 4.69 -11.25
N GLY A 106 -8.95 3.42 -11.55
CA GLY A 106 -7.66 2.95 -12.05
C GLY A 106 -7.57 3.05 -13.57
N TRP A 107 -6.43 2.61 -14.09
CA TRP A 107 -6.15 2.56 -15.53
C TRP A 107 -5.51 1.24 -15.96
N GLN A 108 -5.37 0.24 -15.07
CA GLN A 108 -4.85 -1.09 -15.39
C GLN A 108 -5.85 -2.14 -14.90
N HIS A 109 -6.07 -3.18 -15.71
CA HIS A 109 -6.86 -4.35 -15.34
C HIS A 109 -6.05 -5.27 -14.44
N ARG A 110 -6.72 -5.92 -13.48
CA ARG A 110 -6.13 -6.90 -12.55
C ARG A 110 -6.55 -8.33 -12.89
N ASN A 111 -5.79 -9.31 -12.41
CA ASN A 111 -6.05 -10.72 -12.66
C ASN A 111 -7.34 -11.18 -11.93
N ILE A 112 -8.17 -12.01 -12.58
CA ILE A 112 -9.37 -12.61 -11.97
C ILE A 112 -9.27 -14.13 -11.80
N TYR A 113 -8.18 -14.73 -12.27
CA TYR A 113 -8.01 -16.18 -12.35
C TYR A 113 -7.35 -16.74 -11.11
N ILE A 114 -8.00 -17.71 -10.48
CA ILE A 114 -7.55 -18.43 -9.30
C ILE A 114 -6.71 -19.64 -9.75
N PRO A 115 -5.46 -19.79 -9.27
CA PRO A 115 -4.60 -20.91 -9.65
C PRO A 115 -5.14 -22.23 -9.09
N THR A 116 -5.08 -23.31 -9.88
CA THR A 116 -5.42 -24.67 -9.41
C THR A 116 -4.17 -25.54 -9.32
N ARG A 117 -4.31 -26.72 -8.70
CA ARG A 117 -3.25 -27.73 -8.63
C ARG A 117 -3.09 -28.53 -9.93
N VAL A 118 -3.91 -28.25 -10.94
CA VAL A 118 -3.99 -29.06 -12.17
C VAL A 118 -3.07 -28.49 -13.25
N TYR A 119 -2.17 -29.34 -13.76
CA TYR A 119 -1.41 -29.09 -14.97
C TYR A 119 -1.98 -29.92 -16.12
N LEU A 120 -2.14 -29.32 -17.30
CA LEU A 120 -2.62 -29.98 -18.50
C LEU A 120 -1.59 -29.89 -19.61
N ALA A 121 -1.28 -31.01 -20.27
CA ALA A 121 -0.61 -31.03 -21.56
C ALA A 121 -1.62 -30.85 -22.70
N VAL A 122 -1.13 -30.58 -23.91
CA VAL A 122 -2.01 -30.49 -25.09
C VAL A 122 -2.70 -31.84 -25.31
N GLY A 123 -4.02 -31.81 -25.38
CA GLY A 123 -4.86 -32.99 -25.58
C GLY A 123 -5.36 -33.64 -24.29
N ASP A 124 -4.82 -33.27 -23.13
CA ASP A 124 -5.36 -33.73 -21.84
C ASP A 124 -6.81 -33.24 -21.65
N GLU A 125 -7.61 -34.07 -20.98
CA GLU A 125 -8.99 -33.79 -20.65
C GLU A 125 -9.16 -33.83 -19.13
N ILE A 126 -9.92 -32.87 -18.60
CA ILE A 126 -10.28 -32.79 -17.19
C ILE A 126 -11.80 -32.56 -17.09
N ILE A 127 -12.46 -33.28 -16.20
CA ILE A 127 -13.89 -33.10 -15.95
C ILE A 127 -14.06 -32.01 -14.90
N LEU A 128 -14.91 -31.03 -15.18
CA LEU A 128 -15.28 -29.95 -14.28
C LEU A 128 -16.73 -30.13 -13.82
N ASP A 129 -16.95 -30.30 -12.52
CA ASP A 129 -18.27 -30.28 -11.90
C ASP A 129 -18.51 -28.92 -11.25
N VAL A 130 -19.54 -28.21 -11.72
CA VAL A 130 -19.80 -26.81 -11.38
C VAL A 130 -21.14 -26.72 -10.66
N LYS A 131 -21.13 -26.19 -9.43
CA LYS A 131 -22.36 -25.99 -8.63
C LYS A 131 -23.12 -24.74 -9.07
N ASP A 132 -24.18 -24.39 -8.33
CA ASP A 132 -25.01 -23.25 -8.67
C ASP A 132 -24.26 -21.93 -8.51
N TYR A 133 -24.78 -20.89 -9.17
CA TYR A 133 -24.24 -19.55 -9.12
C TYR A 133 -24.95 -18.71 -8.07
N PRO A 134 -24.24 -17.81 -7.36
CA PRO A 134 -24.84 -16.92 -6.38
C PRO A 134 -25.79 -15.88 -7.00
N SER A 135 -25.66 -15.60 -8.30
CA SER A 135 -26.50 -14.66 -9.03
C SER A 135 -26.65 -15.04 -10.51
N LEU A 136 -27.70 -14.51 -11.15
CA LEU A 136 -27.89 -14.58 -12.60
C LEU A 136 -26.85 -13.78 -13.39
N LEU A 137 -26.14 -12.84 -12.73
CA LEU A 137 -25.06 -12.06 -13.32
C LEU A 137 -23.68 -12.71 -13.16
N THR A 138 -23.60 -13.86 -12.48
CA THR A 138 -22.35 -14.59 -12.32
C THR A 138 -22.03 -15.38 -13.59
N HIS A 139 -20.82 -15.19 -14.09
CA HIS A 139 -20.25 -15.96 -15.19
C HIS A 139 -18.93 -16.59 -14.76
N CYS A 140 -18.82 -17.91 -14.90
CA CYS A 140 -17.60 -18.64 -14.60
C CYS A 140 -16.93 -19.16 -15.87
N SER A 141 -15.61 -19.26 -15.86
CA SER A 141 -14.80 -19.81 -16.95
C SER A 141 -13.61 -20.60 -16.42
N ALA A 142 -13.13 -21.53 -17.25
CA ALA A 142 -11.91 -22.30 -17.05
C ALA A 142 -10.91 -21.95 -18.15
N HIS A 143 -9.65 -21.79 -17.78
CA HIS A 143 -8.59 -21.39 -18.69
C HIS A 143 -7.29 -22.15 -18.42
N THR A 144 -6.57 -22.54 -19.46
CA THR A 144 -5.20 -23.07 -19.33
C THR A 144 -4.21 -21.96 -19.66
N PHE A 145 -3.16 -21.82 -18.84
CA PHE A 145 -2.15 -20.76 -18.95
C PHE A 145 -0.75 -21.34 -19.15
N ALA A 146 -0.17 -21.07 -20.31
CA ALA A 146 1.17 -21.56 -20.68
C ALA A 146 2.31 -20.65 -20.21
N ASN A 147 2.06 -19.34 -20.04
CA ASN A 147 3.11 -18.35 -19.79
C ASN A 147 2.57 -17.17 -18.95
N PHE A 148 3.02 -17.08 -17.70
CA PHE A 148 2.66 -16.02 -16.75
C PHE A 148 3.52 -14.75 -16.90
N ASP A 149 4.44 -14.72 -17.85
CA ASP A 149 5.35 -13.60 -18.10
C ASP A 149 4.87 -12.74 -19.26
N LYS A 150 3.64 -12.95 -19.72
CA LYS A 150 3.02 -12.14 -20.76
C LYS A 150 1.59 -11.80 -20.38
N PRO A 151 1.10 -10.61 -20.77
CA PRO A 151 -0.33 -10.37 -20.76
C PRO A 151 -1.00 -11.42 -21.65
N TYR A 152 -2.17 -11.86 -21.23
CA TYR A 152 -2.94 -12.88 -21.93
C TYR A 152 -4.27 -12.30 -22.38
N GLY A 153 -4.67 -12.72 -23.58
CA GLY A 153 -5.98 -12.47 -24.16
C GLY A 153 -6.58 -13.79 -24.68
N SER A 154 -7.75 -13.72 -25.29
CA SER A 154 -8.50 -14.91 -25.76
C SER A 154 -7.72 -15.81 -26.72
N SER A 155 -6.75 -15.28 -27.47
CA SER A 155 -5.88 -16.05 -28.37
C SER A 155 -4.66 -16.69 -27.70
N ALA A 156 -4.32 -16.29 -26.47
CA ALA A 156 -3.15 -16.76 -25.72
C ALA A 156 -3.50 -17.79 -24.64
N THR A 157 -4.78 -18.01 -24.38
CA THR A 157 -5.29 -19.00 -23.43
C THR A 157 -6.25 -19.94 -24.13
N ASN A 158 -6.30 -21.19 -23.69
CA ASN A 158 -7.44 -22.05 -24.00
C ASN A 158 -8.55 -21.77 -22.98
N SER A 159 -9.74 -21.34 -23.42
CA SER A 159 -10.84 -20.98 -22.52
C SER A 159 -12.10 -21.83 -22.73
N MET A 160 -12.88 -22.04 -21.67
CA MET A 160 -14.22 -22.64 -21.74
C MET A 160 -15.16 -21.91 -20.77
N THR A 161 -16.34 -21.51 -21.24
CA THR A 161 -17.41 -21.02 -20.37
C THR A 161 -17.98 -22.16 -19.56
N LEU A 162 -18.16 -21.95 -18.26
CA LEU A 162 -18.76 -22.91 -17.37
C LEU A 162 -20.26 -22.64 -17.24
N ARG A 163 -21.03 -23.72 -17.20
CA ARG A 163 -22.48 -23.70 -16.93
C ARG A 163 -22.73 -24.14 -15.49
N LYS A 164 -23.63 -23.45 -14.80
CA LYS A 164 -24.05 -23.79 -13.43
C LYS A 164 -24.76 -25.15 -13.39
N ASN A 165 -24.62 -25.87 -12.28
CA ASN A 165 -25.21 -27.20 -12.06
C ASN A 165 -24.93 -28.16 -13.23
N SER A 166 -23.66 -28.23 -13.66
CA SER A 166 -23.29 -29.05 -14.80
C SER A 166 -21.92 -29.70 -14.63
N THR A 167 -21.77 -30.83 -15.32
CA THR A 167 -20.50 -31.53 -15.48
C THR A 167 -20.03 -31.35 -16.93
N GLN A 168 -18.81 -30.87 -17.15
CA GLN A 168 -18.28 -30.52 -18.47
C GLN A 168 -16.87 -31.06 -18.65
N VAL A 169 -16.56 -31.56 -19.86
CA VAL A 169 -15.20 -31.96 -20.21
C VAL A 169 -14.46 -30.77 -20.78
N TYR A 170 -13.37 -30.38 -20.12
CA TYR A 170 -12.44 -29.37 -20.60
C TYR A 170 -11.25 -30.07 -21.26
N LYS A 171 -10.96 -29.73 -22.52
CA LYS A 171 -9.83 -30.29 -23.28
C LYS A 171 -8.79 -29.21 -23.53
N ALA A 172 -7.58 -29.42 -23.03
CA ALA A 172 -6.48 -28.48 -23.19
C ALA A 172 -5.96 -28.42 -24.64
N THR A 173 -5.98 -27.24 -25.24
CA THR A 173 -5.37 -26.97 -26.56
C THR A 173 -3.99 -26.32 -26.47
N ILE A 174 -3.62 -25.85 -25.29
CA ILE A 174 -2.28 -25.36 -24.94
C ILE A 174 -1.86 -25.99 -23.61
N PRO A 175 -0.56 -26.20 -23.37
CA PRO A 175 -0.10 -26.75 -22.10
C PRO A 175 -0.10 -25.69 -21.00
N GLY A 176 -0.26 -26.07 -19.74
CA GLY A 176 -0.07 -25.17 -18.60
C GLY A 176 -0.97 -25.43 -17.41
N MET A 177 -1.00 -24.47 -16.49
CA MET A 177 -1.86 -24.50 -15.31
C MET A 177 -3.31 -24.24 -15.71
N LEU A 178 -4.24 -25.08 -15.24
CA LEU A 178 -5.66 -24.76 -15.23
C LEU A 178 -5.92 -23.68 -14.17
N MET A 179 -6.63 -22.62 -14.53
CA MET A 179 -7.12 -21.62 -13.60
C MET A 179 -8.61 -21.39 -13.82
N LEU A 180 -9.29 -21.00 -12.75
CA LEU A 180 -10.73 -20.81 -12.72
C LEU A 180 -11.04 -19.36 -12.38
N ALA A 181 -12.06 -18.79 -13.01
CA ALA A 181 -12.56 -17.46 -12.68
C ALA A 181 -14.09 -17.47 -12.60
N CYS A 182 -14.64 -16.70 -11.68
CA CYS A 182 -16.05 -16.35 -11.65
C CYS A 182 -16.15 -14.84 -11.48
N VAL A 183 -16.96 -14.19 -12.31
CA VAL A 183 -17.13 -12.73 -12.30
C VAL A 183 -18.60 -12.34 -12.30
N ASP A 184 -18.92 -11.24 -11.64
CA ASP A 184 -20.16 -10.50 -11.78
C ASP A 184 -20.02 -9.47 -12.92
N VAL A 185 -20.87 -9.58 -13.94
CA VAL A 185 -20.82 -8.71 -15.13
C VAL A 185 -21.69 -7.45 -15.00
N GLY A 186 -22.28 -7.20 -13.83
CA GLY A 186 -23.13 -6.06 -13.55
C GLY A 186 -22.35 -4.75 -13.51
N LYS A 187 -22.69 -3.80 -14.40
CA LYS A 187 -21.98 -2.52 -14.53
C LYS A 187 -22.29 -1.49 -13.43
N ASN A 188 -23.45 -1.63 -12.80
CA ASN A 188 -23.99 -0.59 -11.92
C ASN A 188 -23.71 -0.82 -10.43
N MET A 189 -22.97 -1.88 -10.09
CA MET A 189 -22.73 -2.33 -8.70
C MET A 189 -23.99 -2.78 -7.94
N ASN A 190 -25.15 -2.90 -8.60
CA ASN A 190 -26.41 -3.30 -7.93
C ASN A 190 -26.37 -4.72 -7.34
N ASN A 191 -25.47 -5.58 -7.81
CA ASN A 191 -25.29 -6.96 -7.34
C ASN A 191 -23.96 -7.16 -6.60
N TRP A 192 -23.39 -6.10 -6.02
CA TRP A 192 -22.09 -6.15 -5.33
C TRP A 192 -22.09 -7.08 -4.10
N SER A 193 -23.26 -7.43 -3.56
CA SER A 193 -23.40 -8.46 -2.51
C SER A 193 -22.96 -9.86 -2.96
N SER A 194 -22.86 -10.11 -4.27
CA SER A 194 -22.29 -11.34 -4.82
C SER A 194 -20.76 -11.36 -4.80
N TRP A 195 -20.10 -10.20 -4.69
CA TRP A 195 -18.64 -10.13 -4.70
C TRP A 195 -18.09 -10.85 -3.47
N GLY A 196 -17.17 -11.78 -3.68
CA GLY A 196 -16.62 -12.64 -2.63
C GLY A 196 -17.48 -13.85 -2.27
N GLN A 197 -18.71 -13.99 -2.77
CA GLN A 197 -19.45 -15.26 -2.67
C GLN A 197 -18.77 -16.33 -3.52
N PHE A 198 -18.86 -17.59 -3.09
CA PHE A 198 -18.15 -18.68 -3.73
C PHE A 198 -19.03 -19.49 -4.68
N VAL A 199 -18.46 -19.89 -5.81
CA VAL A 199 -18.96 -20.98 -6.66
C VAL A 199 -18.08 -22.19 -6.43
N ASN A 200 -18.68 -23.30 -5.99
CA ASN A 200 -17.94 -24.54 -5.81
C ASN A 200 -17.73 -25.23 -7.17
N ILE A 201 -16.47 -25.52 -7.49
CA ILE A 201 -16.04 -26.17 -8.73
C ILE A 201 -15.04 -27.26 -8.36
N SER A 202 -15.28 -28.49 -8.81
CA SER A 202 -14.32 -29.59 -8.65
C SER A 202 -13.80 -30.12 -9.97
N THR A 203 -12.59 -30.67 -9.95
CA THR A 203 -11.93 -31.32 -11.07
C THR A 203 -11.95 -32.85 -10.88
N SER A 204 -11.94 -33.61 -11.98
CA SER A 204 -11.44 -35.00 -11.91
C SER A 204 -9.96 -35.00 -11.54
N GLN A 205 -9.43 -36.14 -11.13
CA GLN A 205 -8.00 -36.30 -10.87
C GLN A 205 -7.19 -35.99 -12.14
N PRO A 206 -6.17 -35.11 -12.07
CA PRO A 206 -5.37 -34.73 -13.21
C PRO A 206 -4.26 -35.76 -13.50
N HIS A 207 -3.74 -35.76 -14.73
CA HIS A 207 -2.57 -36.56 -15.09
C HIS A 207 -1.27 -36.00 -14.48
N ALA A 208 -1.21 -34.69 -14.26
CA ALA A 208 -0.07 -33.99 -13.69
C ALA A 208 -0.52 -32.82 -12.82
N ASN A 209 0.29 -32.51 -11.79
CA ASN A 209 0.04 -31.40 -10.89
C ASN A 209 0.97 -30.22 -11.17
N THR A 210 0.48 -29.02 -10.88
CA THR A 210 1.30 -27.81 -10.78
C THR A 210 2.07 -27.80 -9.47
N SER A 211 3.20 -27.11 -9.47
CA SER A 211 4.01 -26.90 -8.27
C SER A 211 3.56 -25.60 -7.60
N LEU A 212 2.51 -25.69 -6.79
CA LEU A 212 1.82 -24.55 -6.19
C LEU A 212 1.99 -24.54 -4.66
N TYR A 213 2.58 -23.47 -4.13
CA TYR A 213 2.64 -23.18 -2.70
C TYR A 213 1.54 -22.19 -2.30
N LEU A 214 0.75 -22.53 -1.29
CA LEU A 214 -0.39 -21.72 -0.84
C LEU A 214 -0.13 -21.20 0.57
N PHE A 215 0.03 -19.89 0.71
CA PHE A 215 0.32 -19.27 2.01
C PHE A 215 -0.85 -19.49 2.99
N GLY A 216 -0.54 -20.03 4.17
CA GLY A 216 -1.53 -20.36 5.19
C GLY A 216 -2.36 -21.63 4.92
N VAL A 217 -2.07 -22.37 3.84
CA VAL A 217 -2.72 -23.65 3.50
C VAL A 217 -1.68 -24.76 3.37
N THR A 218 -0.61 -24.52 2.61
CA THR A 218 0.53 -25.43 2.52
C THR A 218 1.36 -25.33 3.79
N PRO A 219 1.74 -26.45 4.44
CA PRO A 219 2.67 -26.44 5.56
C PRO A 219 4.01 -25.79 5.15
N PRO A 220 4.57 -24.86 5.93
CA PRO A 220 5.85 -24.21 5.59
C PRO A 220 7.01 -25.20 5.44
N SER A 221 6.96 -26.34 6.13
CA SER A 221 7.92 -27.44 6.02
C SER A 221 8.02 -28.04 4.62
N ASP A 222 6.99 -27.87 3.78
CA ASP A 222 6.91 -28.48 2.46
C ASP A 222 7.56 -27.60 1.38
N TRP A 223 7.82 -26.32 1.68
CA TRP A 223 8.44 -25.37 0.76
C TRP A 223 9.73 -25.90 0.11
N PRO A 224 10.72 -26.44 0.87
CA PRO A 224 11.96 -26.93 0.26
C PRO A 224 11.74 -28.05 -0.76
N ALA A 225 10.71 -28.88 -0.59
CA ALA A 225 10.37 -29.95 -1.52
C ALA A 225 9.68 -29.40 -2.78
N ILE A 226 8.74 -28.47 -2.61
CA ILE A 226 8.02 -27.80 -3.70
C ILE A 226 8.99 -26.99 -4.56
N ALA A 227 9.88 -26.21 -3.94
CA ALA A 227 10.87 -25.38 -4.61
C ALA A 227 11.85 -26.17 -5.50
N LYS A 228 12.14 -27.43 -5.13
CA LYS A 228 13.03 -28.33 -5.88
C LYS A 228 12.33 -29.15 -6.95
N LYS A 229 11.00 -29.08 -7.02
CA LYS A 229 10.19 -29.86 -7.94
C LYS A 229 9.32 -28.91 -8.77
N PRO A 230 9.89 -28.18 -9.74
CA PRO A 230 9.10 -27.35 -10.65
C PRO A 230 8.11 -28.21 -11.43
N ASP A 231 7.04 -27.58 -11.89
CA ASP A 231 6.02 -28.23 -12.69
C ASP A 231 6.56 -28.55 -14.11
N PRO A 232 5.79 -29.23 -14.98
CA PRO A 232 6.28 -29.55 -16.33
C PRO A 232 6.59 -28.34 -17.21
N SER A 233 6.17 -27.12 -16.84
CA SER A 233 6.56 -25.87 -17.50
C SER A 233 7.88 -25.28 -16.97
N GLY A 234 8.47 -25.90 -15.95
CA GLY A 234 9.70 -25.42 -15.29
C GLY A 234 9.46 -24.30 -14.28
N GLN A 235 8.23 -24.12 -13.82
CA GLN A 235 7.84 -23.04 -12.90
C GLN A 235 7.41 -23.59 -11.54
N VAL A 236 7.54 -22.74 -10.53
CA VAL A 236 6.94 -22.91 -9.20
C VAL A 236 6.06 -21.70 -8.94
N TYR A 237 4.81 -21.94 -8.57
CA TYR A 237 3.83 -20.89 -8.30
C TYR A 237 3.61 -20.73 -6.81
N LEU A 238 3.36 -19.50 -6.38
CA LEU A 238 2.96 -19.20 -5.02
C LEU A 238 1.70 -18.33 -5.02
N PHE A 239 0.83 -18.50 -4.03
CA PHE A 239 -0.37 -17.68 -3.91
C PHE A 239 -0.64 -17.31 -2.45
N ASN A 240 -0.80 -16.00 -2.19
CA ASN A 240 -1.09 -15.46 -0.85
C ASN A 240 -2.54 -14.99 -0.66
N GLY A 241 -3.46 -15.41 -1.53
CA GLY A 241 -4.83 -14.91 -1.54
C GLY A 241 -5.01 -13.62 -2.34
N ARG A 242 -3.94 -12.88 -2.67
CA ARG A 242 -4.00 -11.58 -3.39
C ARG A 242 -3.06 -11.50 -4.60
N THR A 243 -1.94 -12.19 -4.56
CA THR A 243 -0.91 -12.20 -5.61
C THR A 243 -0.62 -13.63 -5.99
N VAL A 244 -0.70 -13.93 -7.28
CA VAL A 244 -0.13 -15.14 -7.89
C VAL A 244 1.29 -14.81 -8.29
N MET A 245 2.26 -15.52 -7.72
CA MET A 245 3.69 -15.31 -7.96
C MET A 245 4.22 -16.47 -8.79
N ASN A 246 4.97 -16.15 -9.84
CA ASN A 246 5.58 -17.12 -10.74
C ASN A 246 7.10 -17.12 -10.59
N PHE A 247 7.67 -18.21 -10.09
CA PHE A 247 9.11 -18.39 -9.91
C PHE A 247 9.65 -19.33 -10.99
N PRO A 248 10.71 -18.95 -11.74
CA PRO A 248 11.48 -19.95 -12.46
C PRO A 248 12.10 -20.96 -11.49
N ALA A 249 12.29 -22.20 -11.95
CA ALA A 249 12.95 -23.25 -11.19
C ALA A 249 14.28 -22.82 -10.54
N SER A 250 15.06 -21.97 -11.20
CA SER A 250 16.32 -21.45 -10.66
C SER A 250 16.13 -20.56 -9.43
N VAL A 251 15.16 -19.64 -9.45
CA VAL A 251 14.85 -18.76 -8.32
C VAL A 251 14.24 -19.57 -7.18
N ALA A 252 13.30 -20.48 -7.48
CA ALA A 252 12.74 -21.37 -6.47
C ALA A 252 13.83 -22.20 -5.78
N LEU A 253 14.71 -22.84 -6.57
CA LEU A 253 15.82 -23.63 -6.04
C LEU A 253 16.79 -22.79 -5.19
N GLN A 254 17.09 -21.57 -5.62
CA GLN A 254 17.97 -20.65 -4.89
C GLN A 254 17.43 -20.29 -3.50
N HIS A 255 16.11 -20.23 -3.34
CA HIS A 255 15.45 -19.86 -2.08
C HIS A 255 14.78 -21.03 -1.35
N ALA A 256 15.12 -22.27 -1.73
CA ALA A 256 14.50 -23.48 -1.19
C ALA A 256 14.77 -23.68 0.32
N ASP A 257 15.78 -23.01 0.88
CA ASP A 257 16.15 -23.07 2.29
C ASP A 257 15.66 -21.86 3.12
N LYS A 258 15.05 -20.87 2.45
CA LYS A 258 14.55 -19.62 3.05
C LYS A 258 13.13 -19.74 3.57
N ASP A 259 12.78 -18.84 4.50
CA ASP A 259 11.41 -18.66 4.97
C ASP A 259 10.59 -17.93 3.91
N ILE A 260 9.88 -18.71 3.10
CA ILE A 260 9.04 -18.17 2.04
C ILE A 260 7.79 -17.48 2.59
N ASP A 261 7.31 -17.87 3.78
CA ASP A 261 6.12 -17.29 4.40
C ASP A 261 6.37 -15.84 4.80
N ALA A 262 7.57 -15.51 5.25
CA ALA A 262 7.97 -14.12 5.52
C ALA A 262 7.81 -13.23 4.28
N MET A 263 8.27 -13.69 3.11
CA MET A 263 8.06 -12.97 1.85
C MET A 263 6.57 -12.88 1.49
N MET A 264 5.85 -14.02 1.53
CA MET A 264 4.44 -14.08 1.14
C MET A 264 3.60 -13.10 1.98
N LYS A 265 3.92 -13.00 3.26
CA LYS A 265 3.33 -12.06 4.21
C LYS A 265 3.72 -10.61 3.91
N GLU A 266 5.00 -10.31 3.67
CA GLU A 266 5.45 -8.96 3.35
C GLU A 266 4.73 -8.40 2.11
N HIS A 267 4.65 -9.19 1.03
CA HIS A 267 3.91 -8.81 -0.18
C HIS A 267 2.40 -8.63 0.08
N LEU A 268 1.81 -9.44 0.97
CA LEU A 268 0.41 -9.31 1.33
C LEU A 268 0.16 -8.02 2.14
N ILE A 269 1.07 -7.68 3.06
CA ILE A 269 1.03 -6.43 3.82
C ILE A 269 1.12 -5.23 2.87
N ILE A 270 2.07 -5.23 1.91
CA ILE A 270 2.24 -4.14 0.94
C ILE A 270 0.95 -3.90 0.14
N THR A 271 0.42 -4.96 -0.46
CA THR A 271 -0.78 -4.85 -1.30
C THR A 271 -2.03 -4.45 -0.50
N THR A 272 -2.16 -4.93 0.73
CA THR A 272 -3.23 -4.50 1.65
C THR A 272 -3.09 -3.04 2.02
N ARG A 273 -1.86 -2.58 2.33
CA ARG A 273 -1.64 -1.17 2.66
C ARG A 273 -1.89 -0.25 1.47
N TYR A 274 -1.63 -0.71 0.24
CA TYR A 274 -1.94 0.07 -0.96
C TYR A 274 -3.43 0.23 -1.18
N ASP A 275 -4.24 -0.78 -0.85
CA ASP A 275 -5.70 -0.68 -0.85
C ASP A 275 -6.15 0.39 0.16
N GLN A 276 -5.64 0.36 1.40
CA GLN A 276 -5.92 1.38 2.43
C GLN A 276 -5.43 2.78 2.03
N PHE A 277 -4.26 2.86 1.41
CA PHE A 277 -3.68 4.12 0.95
C PHE A 277 -4.52 4.75 -0.18
N ASN A 278 -5.22 3.94 -0.98
CA ASN A 278 -6.25 4.37 -1.91
C ASN A 278 -7.63 4.56 -1.27
N GLY A 279 -7.75 4.45 0.06
CA GLY A 279 -8.99 4.61 0.79
C GLY A 279 -9.98 3.46 0.64
N PHE A 280 -9.54 2.28 0.20
CA PHE A 280 -10.38 1.08 0.25
C PHE A 280 -10.39 0.48 1.65
N THR A 281 -11.47 -0.22 1.97
CA THR A 281 -11.60 -1.00 3.21
C THR A 281 -12.46 -2.22 2.93
N TRP A 282 -12.21 -3.30 3.66
CA TRP A 282 -13.06 -4.49 3.64
C TRP A 282 -14.45 -4.21 4.22
N GLN A 283 -14.55 -3.28 5.17
CA GLN A 283 -15.78 -2.95 5.85
C GLN A 283 -16.30 -1.61 5.38
N THR A 284 -17.25 -1.68 4.45
CA THR A 284 -17.90 -0.51 3.89
C THR A 284 -19.32 -0.87 3.48
N ASP A 285 -20.24 0.07 3.67
CA ASP A 285 -21.59 0.01 3.11
C ASP A 285 -21.65 0.62 1.70
N THR A 286 -20.52 1.12 1.21
CA THR A 286 -20.40 1.79 -0.09
C THR A 286 -19.55 0.94 -1.04
N PRO A 287 -20.11 0.41 -2.15
CA PRO A 287 -19.36 -0.44 -3.09
C PRO A 287 -18.19 0.29 -3.76
N LEU A 288 -18.23 1.62 -3.86
CA LEU A 288 -17.15 2.43 -4.41
C LEU A 288 -15.87 2.40 -3.54
N ASP A 289 -16.02 2.11 -2.25
CA ASP A 289 -14.93 2.03 -1.27
C ASP A 289 -14.53 0.59 -0.93
N ALA A 290 -15.18 -0.40 -1.55
CA ALA A 290 -14.86 -1.81 -1.35
C ALA A 290 -13.51 -2.16 -2.00
N VAL A 291 -12.73 -3.01 -1.34
CA VAL A 291 -11.47 -3.54 -1.87
C VAL A 291 -11.67 -4.21 -3.24
N ALA A 292 -10.69 -4.05 -4.13
CA ALA A 292 -10.63 -4.79 -5.39
C ALA A 292 -10.25 -6.25 -5.12
N LEU A 293 -11.19 -7.19 -5.34
CA LEU A 293 -10.99 -8.62 -5.04
C LEU A 293 -10.22 -9.38 -6.12
N SER A 294 -9.95 -8.73 -7.26
CA SER A 294 -8.99 -9.18 -8.26
C SER A 294 -7.59 -9.41 -7.68
N MET A 295 -6.59 -9.76 -8.49
CA MET A 295 -5.28 -10.19 -8.02
C MET A 295 -4.17 -9.55 -8.84
N TYR A 296 -2.97 -9.55 -8.24
CA TYR A 296 -1.74 -9.26 -8.96
C TYR A 296 -1.14 -10.56 -9.51
N GLN A 297 -0.39 -10.42 -10.59
CA GLN A 297 0.41 -11.49 -11.16
C GLN A 297 1.87 -11.06 -11.14
N ALA A 298 2.62 -11.52 -10.15
CA ALA A 298 4.02 -11.15 -9.98
C ALA A 298 4.93 -12.18 -10.64
N SER A 299 5.69 -11.77 -11.64
CA SER A 299 6.67 -12.60 -12.31
C SER A 299 8.07 -12.35 -11.77
N PHE A 300 8.72 -13.43 -11.35
CA PHE A 300 10.16 -13.47 -11.06
C PHE A 300 10.96 -13.97 -12.28
N ASN A 301 10.35 -14.09 -13.45
CA ASN A 301 11.07 -14.24 -14.73
C ASN A 301 11.37 -12.88 -15.38
N LEU A 302 10.60 -11.85 -15.01
CA LEU A 302 10.66 -10.53 -15.62
C LEU A 302 11.22 -9.49 -14.65
N CYS A 303 11.82 -8.47 -15.24
CA CYS A 303 12.02 -7.17 -14.64
C CYS A 303 12.06 -6.15 -15.79
N CYS A 304 11.72 -4.89 -15.62
CA CYS A 304 11.13 -4.22 -14.47
C CYS A 304 9.94 -3.48 -15.07
N MET A 305 8.72 -3.96 -14.77
CA MET A 305 7.55 -3.58 -15.54
C MET A 305 6.25 -3.78 -14.78
N SER A 306 5.26 -2.98 -15.17
CA SER A 306 3.86 -3.17 -14.81
C SER A 306 3.01 -3.07 -16.08
N HIS A 307 2.22 -4.09 -16.36
CA HIS A 307 1.42 -4.17 -17.58
C HIS A 307 -0.01 -3.66 -17.36
N TYR A 308 -0.59 -3.08 -18.41
CA TYR A 308 -1.98 -2.63 -18.40
C TYR A 308 -2.99 -3.76 -18.15
N TYR A 309 -2.66 -5.00 -18.54
CA TYR A 309 -3.58 -6.13 -18.49
C TYR A 309 -3.19 -7.08 -17.36
N ASN A 310 -4.20 -7.69 -16.73
CA ASN A 310 -4.07 -8.87 -15.88
C ASN A 310 -3.21 -8.69 -14.62
N GLY A 311 -2.98 -7.46 -14.16
CA GLY A 311 -2.22 -7.20 -12.94
C GLY A 311 -0.76 -7.67 -13.01
N LEU A 312 -0.21 -7.84 -14.22
CA LEU A 312 1.13 -8.38 -14.43
C LEU A 312 2.19 -7.35 -13.99
N VAL A 313 3.05 -7.77 -13.05
CA VAL A 313 4.23 -7.03 -12.59
C VAL A 313 5.47 -7.91 -12.70
N GLY A 314 6.57 -7.37 -13.18
CA GLY A 314 7.86 -8.06 -13.27
C GLY A 314 8.82 -7.53 -12.20
N ILE A 315 9.15 -8.37 -11.21
CA ILE A 315 9.80 -7.94 -9.95
C ILE A 315 11.08 -8.73 -9.62
N ASN A 316 11.68 -9.44 -10.57
CA ASN A 316 12.83 -10.29 -10.27
C ASN A 316 14.05 -9.49 -9.77
N PHE A 317 14.32 -8.26 -10.26
CA PHE A 317 15.45 -7.39 -9.85
C PHE A 317 16.78 -8.11 -9.54
N GLY A 318 17.12 -9.18 -10.28
CA GLY A 318 18.33 -9.99 -10.09
C GLY A 318 18.16 -11.34 -9.39
N GLY A 319 16.97 -11.65 -8.86
CA GLY A 319 16.52 -12.98 -8.41
C GLY A 319 17.19 -13.55 -7.17
N ASN A 320 18.21 -12.87 -6.66
CA ASN A 320 19.01 -13.32 -5.52
C ASN A 320 18.39 -13.02 -4.15
N ARG A 321 17.17 -12.47 -4.11
CA ARG A 321 16.48 -12.09 -2.88
C ARG A 321 14.97 -12.30 -3.00
N VAL A 322 14.35 -12.53 -1.85
CA VAL A 322 12.89 -12.62 -1.70
C VAL A 322 12.31 -11.47 -0.88
N THR A 323 13.12 -10.75 -0.10
CA THR A 323 12.68 -9.51 0.56
C THR A 323 12.45 -8.42 -0.48
N SER A 324 11.38 -7.63 -0.35
CA SER A 324 11.04 -6.56 -1.27
C SER A 324 11.89 -5.29 -1.08
N GLN A 325 12.09 -4.52 -2.14
CA GLN A 325 12.69 -3.18 -2.15
C GLN A 325 11.86 -2.23 -3.00
N TRP A 326 12.34 -1.00 -3.13
CA TRP A 326 11.70 0.05 -3.91
C TRP A 326 11.23 -0.38 -5.30
N GLY A 327 12.03 -1.17 -6.02
CA GLY A 327 11.68 -1.69 -7.34
C GLY A 327 10.38 -2.51 -7.32
N ASP A 328 10.24 -3.45 -6.39
CA ASP A 328 9.01 -4.24 -6.24
C ASP A 328 7.82 -3.33 -5.91
N TRP A 329 8.02 -2.43 -4.95
CA TRP A 329 7.00 -1.49 -4.48
C TRP A 329 6.52 -0.55 -5.58
N HIS A 330 7.43 -0.14 -6.47
CA HIS A 330 7.20 0.74 -7.61
C HIS A 330 6.30 0.08 -8.66
N GLU A 331 6.56 -1.20 -8.99
CA GLU A 331 5.75 -1.94 -9.97
C GLU A 331 4.35 -2.26 -9.43
N TYR A 332 4.23 -2.66 -8.16
CA TYR A 332 2.92 -2.74 -7.51
C TYR A 332 2.24 -1.37 -7.44
N GLY A 333 3.00 -0.29 -7.27
CA GLY A 333 2.49 1.08 -7.26
C GLY A 333 1.79 1.46 -8.56
N HIS A 334 2.34 1.05 -9.73
CA HIS A 334 1.69 1.27 -11.03
C HIS A 334 0.28 0.67 -11.09
N GLN A 335 0.10 -0.54 -10.55
CA GLN A 335 -1.20 -1.23 -10.49
C GLN A 335 -2.21 -0.57 -9.53
N ASN A 336 -1.75 0.36 -8.71
CA ASN A 336 -2.56 1.09 -7.73
C ASN A 336 -2.70 2.58 -8.07
N GLN A 337 -2.06 3.04 -9.15
CA GLN A 337 -2.23 4.40 -9.62
C GLN A 337 -3.66 4.67 -10.09
N LEU A 338 -4.15 5.84 -9.71
CA LEU A 338 -5.41 6.36 -10.20
C LEU A 338 -5.23 7.11 -11.52
N ALA A 339 -6.33 7.23 -12.27
CA ALA A 339 -6.35 7.85 -13.59
C ALA A 339 -6.22 9.39 -13.56
N TRP A 340 -6.23 10.04 -12.40
CA TRP A 340 -6.12 11.51 -12.25
C TRP A 340 -4.74 12.11 -12.61
N LYS A 341 -3.90 11.37 -13.33
CA LYS A 341 -2.53 11.76 -13.66
C LYS A 341 -2.45 12.65 -14.91
N TRP A 342 -1.71 13.75 -14.79
CA TRP A 342 -1.22 14.52 -15.93
C TRP A 342 0.11 13.94 -16.46
N ASN A 343 0.62 14.50 -17.55
CA ASN A 343 1.76 14.03 -18.31
C ASN A 343 2.98 13.92 -17.39
N HIS A 344 3.76 12.86 -17.61
CA HIS A 344 4.95 12.50 -16.83
C HIS A 344 4.67 12.01 -15.40
N LEU A 345 3.43 12.01 -14.90
CA LEU A 345 3.15 11.44 -13.58
C LEU A 345 3.15 9.92 -13.53
N THR A 346 3.08 9.21 -14.67
CA THR A 346 3.05 7.74 -14.68
C THR A 346 4.25 7.13 -13.95
N GLU A 347 5.45 7.67 -14.04
CA GLU A 347 6.62 7.13 -13.30
C GLU A 347 6.90 7.87 -11.98
N ILE A 348 5.97 8.72 -11.55
CA ILE A 348 6.14 9.62 -10.41
C ILE A 348 5.10 9.35 -9.32
N SER A 349 3.81 9.32 -9.65
CA SER A 349 2.75 9.15 -8.65
C SER A 349 2.72 7.75 -8.04
N ASN A 350 3.21 6.72 -8.75
CA ASN A 350 3.36 5.37 -8.16
C ASN A 350 4.39 5.36 -7.02
N ASN A 351 5.39 6.25 -7.04
CA ASN A 351 6.39 6.29 -5.98
C ASN A 351 5.83 6.77 -4.64
N LEU A 352 4.60 7.33 -4.58
CA LEU A 352 3.90 7.53 -3.32
C LEU A 352 3.58 6.20 -2.63
N PHE A 353 3.25 5.18 -3.41
CA PHE A 353 3.05 3.83 -2.90
C PHE A 353 4.38 3.22 -2.43
N SER A 354 5.47 3.41 -3.20
CA SER A 354 6.81 2.99 -2.76
C SER A 354 7.26 3.66 -1.46
N LEU A 355 6.97 4.96 -1.34
CA LEU A 355 7.21 5.71 -0.12
C LEU A 355 6.39 5.13 1.04
N GLU A 356 5.11 4.81 0.83
CA GLU A 356 4.28 4.23 1.88
C GLU A 356 4.75 2.83 2.28
N ALA A 357 5.14 1.98 1.33
CA ALA A 357 5.75 0.69 1.63
C ALA A 357 7.02 0.86 2.49
N CYS A 358 7.89 1.81 2.13
CA CYS A 358 9.07 2.14 2.91
C CYS A 358 8.71 2.60 4.34
N ARG A 359 7.77 3.55 4.48
CA ARG A 359 7.32 4.07 5.79
C ARG A 359 6.80 2.95 6.70
N MET A 360 5.94 2.10 6.14
CA MET A 360 5.33 0.97 6.82
C MET A 360 6.35 -0.10 7.21
N LEU A 361 7.28 -0.47 6.34
CA LEU A 361 8.28 -1.53 6.57
C LEU A 361 9.49 -1.06 7.40
N THR A 362 9.59 0.24 7.69
CA THR A 362 10.71 0.82 8.47
C THR A 362 10.27 1.59 9.72
N GLY A 363 8.96 1.73 9.98
CA GLY A 363 8.43 2.40 11.18
C GLY A 363 8.71 3.91 11.21
N ASN A 364 8.89 4.54 10.05
CA ASN A 364 9.24 5.97 9.91
C ASN A 364 10.51 6.41 10.67
N LYS A 365 11.38 5.47 11.05
CA LYS A 365 12.52 5.71 11.96
C LYS A 365 13.66 6.52 11.36
N VAL A 366 13.74 6.54 10.03
CA VAL A 366 14.82 7.22 9.32
C VAL A 366 14.50 8.71 9.17
N ALA A 367 15.51 9.56 9.35
CA ALA A 367 15.36 11.00 9.12
C ALA A 367 14.98 11.28 7.66
N ASN A 368 15.66 10.60 6.73
CA ASN A 368 15.42 10.59 5.29
C ASN A 368 15.24 9.14 4.81
N PHE A 369 14.57 8.92 3.70
CA PHE A 369 14.31 7.56 3.17
C PHE A 369 15.44 7.01 2.27
N ASP A 370 16.67 7.49 2.44
CA ASP A 370 17.86 7.15 1.63
C ASP A 370 18.15 5.65 1.59
N ARG A 371 17.97 4.95 2.73
CA ARG A 371 18.07 3.48 2.83
C ARG A 371 17.04 2.73 1.99
N CYS A 372 15.90 3.35 1.68
CA CYS A 372 14.88 2.75 0.82
C CYS A 372 15.18 3.00 -0.66
N HIS A 373 15.75 4.16 -1.00
CA HIS A 373 16.18 4.48 -2.37
C HIS A 373 17.22 5.60 -2.37
N SER A 374 18.42 5.33 -2.89
CA SER A 374 19.55 6.26 -2.83
C SER A 374 19.27 7.62 -3.49
N ARG A 375 18.66 7.63 -4.69
CA ARG A 375 18.34 8.88 -5.41
C ARG A 375 17.24 9.70 -4.74
N PHE A 376 16.04 9.16 -4.57
CA PHE A 376 14.89 9.93 -4.09
C PHE A 376 14.85 10.05 -2.57
N GLY A 377 15.21 8.97 -1.89
CA GLY A 377 15.15 8.89 -0.44
C GLY A 377 16.04 9.90 0.27
N ALA A 378 17.17 10.29 -0.34
CA ALA A 378 18.04 11.33 0.19
C ALA A 378 17.35 12.71 0.32
N TYR A 379 16.34 12.98 -0.51
CA TYR A 379 15.63 14.26 -0.54
C TYR A 379 14.26 14.20 0.16
N ILE A 380 13.70 13.00 0.37
CA ILE A 380 12.39 12.84 1.01
C ILE A 380 12.60 12.63 2.51
N THR A 381 12.15 13.60 3.31
CA THR A 381 12.23 13.60 4.76
C THR A 381 11.06 12.85 5.40
N SER A 382 11.21 12.33 6.60
CA SER A 382 10.08 11.79 7.39
C SER A 382 9.35 12.84 8.26
N ASP A 383 9.64 14.14 8.08
CA ASP A 383 9.09 15.23 8.90
C ASP A 383 7.64 15.58 8.52
N PRO A 384 6.68 15.46 9.46
CA PRO A 384 5.26 15.72 9.20
C PRO A 384 4.90 17.21 9.08
N GLU A 385 5.85 18.14 9.19
CA GLU A 385 5.67 19.56 8.89
C GLU A 385 6.43 19.98 7.61
N ALA A 386 6.76 19.03 6.73
CA ALA A 386 7.59 19.28 5.54
C ALA A 386 7.08 20.42 4.65
N VAL A 387 5.76 20.51 4.42
CA VAL A 387 5.13 21.63 3.66
C VAL A 387 5.40 22.97 4.35
N GLY A 388 5.18 23.04 5.65
CA GLY A 388 5.40 24.24 6.46
C GLY A 388 6.85 24.70 6.44
N ARG A 389 7.79 23.76 6.59
CA ARG A 389 9.23 24.05 6.52
C ARG A 389 9.64 24.51 5.15
N PHE A 390 9.18 23.83 4.10
CA PHE A 390 9.45 24.23 2.73
C PHE A 390 8.99 25.66 2.49
N LEU A 391 7.81 26.06 2.97
CA LEU A 391 7.32 27.45 2.86
C LEU A 391 8.07 28.47 3.73
N ALA A 392 8.80 28.02 4.76
CA ALA A 392 9.61 28.88 5.62
C ALA A 392 11.04 29.09 5.09
N MET A 393 11.53 28.19 4.23
CA MET A 393 12.87 28.31 3.64
C MET A 393 12.98 29.48 2.67
N ASP A 394 14.16 30.12 2.64
CA ASP A 394 14.52 31.02 1.55
C ASP A 394 14.91 30.19 0.31
N GLY A 395 14.33 30.50 -0.85
CA GLY A 395 14.58 29.76 -2.08
C GLY A 395 14.03 28.32 -2.08
N LEU A 396 14.55 27.49 -2.99
CA LEU A 396 14.22 26.07 -3.10
C LEU A 396 15.27 25.23 -2.35
N PRO A 397 14.88 24.09 -1.75
CA PRO A 397 15.83 23.11 -1.26
C PRO A 397 16.68 22.58 -2.42
N GLU A 398 17.80 21.94 -2.08
CA GLU A 398 18.50 21.11 -3.04
C GLU A 398 17.53 20.03 -3.54
N VAL A 399 17.40 19.92 -4.86
CA VAL A 399 16.50 19.00 -5.53
C VAL A 399 17.19 18.41 -6.75
N PRO A 400 16.80 17.20 -7.19
CA PRO A 400 17.31 16.67 -8.44
C PRO A 400 17.03 17.61 -9.63
N ASP A 401 17.93 17.62 -10.61
CA ASP A 401 17.81 18.46 -11.81
C ASP A 401 16.58 18.13 -12.66
N ASN A 402 16.08 16.90 -12.57
CA ASN A 402 14.95 16.39 -13.35
C ASN A 402 13.60 16.97 -12.85
N PRO A 403 12.80 17.64 -13.71
CA PRO A 403 11.47 18.14 -13.34
C PRO A 403 10.50 17.09 -12.79
N ALA A 404 10.59 15.84 -13.26
CA ALA A 404 9.73 14.75 -12.80
C ALA A 404 10.02 14.42 -11.31
N ASP A 405 11.30 14.41 -10.93
CA ASP A 405 11.72 14.18 -9.55
C ASP A 405 11.25 15.31 -8.61
N LYS A 406 11.28 16.57 -9.07
CA LYS A 406 10.75 17.70 -8.30
C LYS A 406 9.25 17.53 -8.00
N THR A 407 8.50 17.00 -8.97
CA THR A 407 7.08 16.69 -8.79
C THR A 407 6.88 15.57 -7.76
N LEU A 408 7.75 14.54 -7.75
CA LEU A 408 7.73 13.54 -6.69
C LEU A 408 7.96 14.16 -5.31
N LEU A 409 8.94 15.05 -5.17
CA LEU A 409 9.22 15.71 -3.89
C LEU A 409 8.04 16.56 -3.41
N MET A 410 7.39 17.31 -4.30
CA MET A 410 6.16 18.03 -3.99
C MET A 410 5.06 17.10 -3.47
N LEU A 411 4.77 16.00 -4.19
CA LEU A 411 3.75 15.03 -3.80
C LEU A 411 4.10 14.33 -2.48
N ALA A 412 5.36 13.95 -2.29
CA ALA A 412 5.84 13.31 -1.07
C ALA A 412 5.73 14.25 0.14
N GLN A 413 6.13 15.52 0.00
CA GLN A 413 5.98 16.51 1.07
C GLN A 413 4.52 16.72 1.47
N LEU A 414 3.61 16.80 0.48
CA LEU A 414 2.18 16.91 0.73
C LEU A 414 1.67 15.70 1.50
N TYR A 415 1.99 14.49 1.03
CA TYR A 415 1.57 13.26 1.68
C TYR A 415 2.14 13.09 3.10
N ILE A 416 3.42 13.33 3.30
CA ILE A 416 4.06 13.19 4.62
C ILE A 416 3.49 14.20 5.61
N SER A 417 3.18 15.43 5.16
CA SER A 417 2.62 16.46 6.04
C SER A 417 1.15 16.24 6.37
N PHE A 418 0.42 15.57 5.47
CA PHE A 418 -1.00 15.31 5.59
C PHE A 418 -1.28 13.84 5.21
N PRO A 419 -1.00 12.87 6.10
CA PRO A 419 -1.04 11.44 5.76
C PRO A 419 -2.42 10.94 5.33
N ASP A 420 -3.50 11.57 5.78
CA ASP A 420 -4.87 11.24 5.36
C ASP A 420 -5.24 11.76 3.96
N TRP A 421 -4.42 12.65 3.38
CA TRP A 421 -4.73 13.33 2.11
C TRP A 421 -4.95 12.34 0.97
N HIS A 422 -4.03 11.40 0.76
CA HIS A 422 -4.07 10.54 -0.43
C HIS A 422 -5.30 9.63 -0.44
N ALA A 423 -5.65 9.02 0.70
CA ALA A 423 -6.81 8.16 0.81
C ALA A 423 -8.11 8.93 0.56
N GLN A 424 -8.25 10.13 1.12
CA GLN A 424 -9.43 10.98 0.85
C GLN A 424 -9.44 11.49 -0.59
N PHE A 425 -8.29 11.84 -1.14
CA PHE A 425 -8.13 12.30 -2.52
C PHE A 425 -8.53 11.20 -3.51
N ALA A 426 -8.15 9.96 -3.25
CA ALA A 426 -8.54 8.79 -4.01
C ALA A 426 -10.07 8.56 -4.00
N LYS A 427 -10.71 8.68 -2.82
CA LYS A 427 -12.16 8.61 -2.66
C LYS A 427 -12.87 9.71 -3.46
N ASP A 428 -12.43 10.94 -3.29
CA ASP A 428 -13.01 12.11 -3.95
C ASP A 428 -12.84 12.00 -5.48
N PHE A 429 -11.73 11.45 -5.95
CA PHE A 429 -11.52 11.16 -7.36
C PHE A 429 -12.48 10.10 -7.87
N ARG A 430 -12.63 8.95 -7.19
CA ARG A 430 -13.57 7.90 -7.61
C ARG A 430 -15.00 8.42 -7.70
N MET A 431 -15.42 9.24 -6.73
CA MET A 431 -16.73 9.88 -6.75
C MET A 431 -16.88 10.84 -7.93
N ALA A 432 -15.89 11.70 -8.16
CA ALA A 432 -15.93 12.67 -9.26
C ALA A 432 -15.85 12.01 -10.64
N TYR A 433 -14.98 11.00 -10.80
CA TYR A 433 -14.80 10.25 -12.05
C TYR A 433 -16.02 9.41 -12.41
N ALA A 434 -16.78 8.96 -11.41
CA ALA A 434 -18.05 8.25 -11.56
C ALA A 434 -17.96 7.07 -12.54
N ARG A 435 -16.97 6.19 -12.36
CA ARG A 435 -16.71 5.03 -13.25
C ARG A 435 -16.50 5.40 -14.73
N GLY A 436 -16.03 6.61 -14.98
CA GLY A 436 -15.78 7.13 -16.32
C GLY A 436 -16.95 7.89 -16.93
N ASP A 437 -18.10 7.96 -16.27
CA ASP A 437 -19.25 8.75 -16.75
C ASP A 437 -18.90 10.24 -16.84
N ASN A 438 -17.97 10.71 -16.01
CA ASN A 438 -17.46 12.09 -16.00
C ASN A 438 -16.01 12.18 -16.53
N ALA A 439 -15.57 11.26 -17.39
CA ALA A 439 -14.19 11.26 -17.91
C ALA A 439 -13.80 12.58 -18.60
N ASP A 440 -14.77 13.30 -19.17
CA ASP A 440 -14.56 14.60 -19.83
C ASP A 440 -14.11 15.70 -18.86
N ASP A 441 -14.43 15.59 -17.56
CA ASP A 441 -13.94 16.51 -16.52
C ASP A 441 -12.45 16.31 -16.23
N PHE A 442 -11.86 15.22 -16.73
CA PHE A 442 -10.45 14.88 -16.61
C PHE A 442 -9.78 14.69 -17.99
N SER A 443 -10.38 15.22 -19.05
CA SER A 443 -9.91 15.07 -20.44
C SER A 443 -8.64 15.85 -20.78
N THR A 444 -8.30 16.88 -20.01
CA THR A 444 -7.10 17.71 -20.25
C THR A 444 -6.22 17.81 -19.02
N GLU A 445 -4.94 18.04 -19.28
CA GLU A 445 -3.90 18.18 -18.26
C GLU A 445 -4.22 19.32 -17.29
N GLN A 446 -4.66 20.47 -17.81
CA GLN A 446 -5.04 21.61 -16.98
C GLN A 446 -6.23 21.30 -16.07
N LYS A 447 -7.24 20.56 -16.56
CA LYS A 447 -8.39 20.15 -15.73
C LYS A 447 -7.95 19.24 -14.57
N LYS A 448 -7.04 18.29 -14.83
CA LYS A 448 -6.50 17.41 -13.78
C LYS A 448 -5.67 18.17 -12.76
N ILE A 449 -4.81 19.10 -13.20
CA ILE A 449 -3.99 19.94 -12.31
C ILE A 449 -4.90 20.85 -11.47
N ASP A 450 -5.86 21.53 -12.08
CA ASP A 450 -6.82 22.39 -11.38
C ASP A 450 -7.62 21.60 -10.33
N TRP A 451 -8.12 20.43 -10.72
CA TRP A 451 -8.83 19.54 -9.80
C TRP A 451 -7.91 19.09 -8.65
N PHE A 452 -6.65 18.75 -8.93
CA PHE A 452 -5.67 18.35 -7.93
C PHE A 452 -5.40 19.46 -6.91
N VAL A 453 -5.11 20.70 -7.34
CA VAL A 453 -4.76 21.79 -6.41
C VAL A 453 -5.95 22.24 -5.55
N ILE A 454 -7.16 22.27 -6.14
CA ILE A 454 -8.39 22.63 -5.43
C ILE A 454 -8.70 21.56 -4.37
N ASN A 455 -8.75 20.29 -4.77
CA ASN A 455 -9.13 19.22 -3.85
C ASN A 455 -8.06 18.96 -2.81
N SER A 456 -6.78 19.07 -3.13
CA SER A 456 -5.71 18.97 -2.13
C SER A 456 -5.87 20.03 -1.05
N SER A 457 -6.07 21.30 -1.43
CA SER A 457 -6.28 22.40 -0.47
C SER A 457 -7.52 22.16 0.40
N ARG A 458 -8.64 21.78 -0.23
CA ARG A 458 -9.91 21.47 0.45
C ARG A 458 -9.77 20.31 1.45
N ILE A 459 -9.13 19.21 1.04
CA ILE A 459 -8.99 17.99 1.84
C ILE A 459 -8.11 18.23 3.06
N VAL A 460 -6.96 18.88 2.90
CA VAL A 460 -6.05 19.15 4.02
C VAL A 460 -6.51 20.32 4.89
N GLY A 461 -7.50 21.09 4.42
CA GLY A 461 -8.04 22.25 5.13
C GLY A 461 -7.03 23.41 5.22
N LYS A 462 -6.11 23.52 4.25
CA LYS A 462 -5.08 24.57 4.19
C LYS A 462 -5.04 25.20 2.80
N ASP A 463 -4.74 26.49 2.76
CA ASP A 463 -4.47 27.18 1.51
C ASP A 463 -3.07 26.78 0.97
N LEU A 464 -3.04 25.90 -0.02
CA LEU A 464 -1.78 25.38 -0.60
C LEU A 464 -1.28 26.19 -1.81
N ARG A 465 -1.86 27.35 -2.11
CA ARG A 465 -1.46 28.14 -3.29
C ARG A 465 0.03 28.50 -3.27
N ASP A 466 0.53 29.04 -2.15
CA ASP A 466 1.95 29.36 -1.99
C ASP A 466 2.86 28.13 -2.11
N PHE A 467 2.37 26.95 -1.69
CA PHE A 467 3.10 25.70 -1.79
C PHE A 467 3.28 25.28 -3.25
N PHE A 468 2.19 25.30 -4.03
CA PHE A 468 2.21 24.97 -5.46
C PHE A 468 2.99 26.01 -6.27
N ASP A 469 2.81 27.30 -5.97
CA ASP A 469 3.54 28.39 -6.61
C ASP A 469 5.05 28.26 -6.39
N LYS A 470 5.46 27.95 -5.15
CA LYS A 470 6.88 27.77 -4.83
C LYS A 470 7.48 26.55 -5.53
N TRP A 471 6.72 25.47 -5.69
CA TRP A 471 7.12 24.31 -6.51
C TRP A 471 7.07 24.57 -8.03
N GLY A 472 6.50 25.68 -8.46
CA GLY A 472 6.37 26.05 -9.88
C GLY A 472 5.27 25.29 -10.62
N LEU A 473 4.27 24.74 -9.91
CA LEU A 473 3.13 24.08 -10.53
C LEU A 473 2.13 25.12 -11.03
N THR A 474 1.98 25.24 -12.35
CA THR A 474 1.03 26.19 -12.96
C THR A 474 -0.40 25.65 -12.95
N TYR A 475 -1.32 26.38 -12.32
CA TYR A 475 -2.77 26.11 -12.32
C TYR A 475 -3.57 27.37 -12.74
N SER A 476 -4.83 27.19 -13.14
CA SER A 476 -5.61 28.28 -13.74
C SER A 476 -5.98 29.38 -12.74
N PRO A 477 -6.25 30.62 -13.21
CA PRO A 477 -6.79 31.68 -12.35
C PRO A 477 -8.12 31.31 -11.69
N ALA A 478 -8.95 30.50 -12.36
CA ALA A 478 -10.20 30.00 -11.79
C ALA A 478 -9.94 29.05 -10.61
N ALA A 479 -8.99 28.13 -10.73
CA ALA A 479 -8.57 27.27 -9.62
C ALA A 479 -7.97 28.06 -8.47
N ARG A 480 -7.16 29.10 -8.77
CA ARG A 480 -6.62 30.02 -7.76
C ARG A 480 -7.74 30.74 -6.99
N GLN A 481 -8.77 31.20 -7.68
CA GLN A 481 -9.92 31.86 -7.05
C GLN A 481 -10.73 30.87 -6.22
N ALA A 482 -11.00 29.66 -6.74
CA ALA A 482 -11.74 28.63 -6.01
C ALA A 482 -11.08 28.25 -4.67
N ILE A 483 -9.74 28.17 -4.63
CA ILE A 483 -9.02 27.94 -3.36
C ILE A 483 -9.14 29.16 -2.43
N ALA A 484 -9.07 30.38 -2.97
CA ALA A 484 -9.23 31.62 -2.18
C ALA A 484 -10.60 31.67 -1.50
N ASP A 485 -11.65 31.28 -2.22
CA ASP A 485 -13.03 31.34 -1.76
C ASP A 485 -13.31 30.39 -0.58
N PHE A 486 -12.49 29.34 -0.39
CA PHE A 486 -12.58 28.48 0.79
C PHE A 486 -12.17 29.18 2.09
N ASN A 487 -11.45 30.30 2.03
CA ASN A 487 -10.95 31.03 3.21
C ASN A 487 -10.18 30.13 4.21
N LEU A 488 -9.34 29.24 3.68
CA LEU A 488 -8.57 28.29 4.48
C LEU A 488 -7.36 28.98 5.15
N PRO A 489 -6.96 28.56 6.36
CA PRO A 489 -5.73 29.03 6.97
C PRO A 489 -4.51 28.56 6.19
N ALA A 490 -3.42 29.31 6.26
CA ALA A 490 -2.14 28.90 5.69
C ALA A 490 -1.58 27.63 6.41
N PRO A 491 -0.71 26.86 5.74
CA PRO A 491 0.08 25.83 6.41
C PRO A 491 0.91 26.45 7.54
N ILE A 492 0.98 25.75 8.68
CA ILE A 492 1.81 26.18 9.81
C ILE A 492 3.26 26.18 9.38
N LYS A 493 3.99 27.26 9.67
CA LYS A 493 5.46 27.28 9.57
C LYS A 493 6.01 26.94 10.95
N PRO A 494 6.44 25.69 11.21
CA PRO A 494 6.76 25.24 12.56
C PRO A 494 7.90 26.08 13.16
N SER A 495 7.71 26.55 14.39
CA SER A 495 8.67 27.40 15.11
C SER A 495 9.23 26.74 16.38
N VAL A 496 8.64 25.60 16.78
CA VAL A 496 9.04 24.84 17.96
C VAL A 496 9.28 23.38 17.55
N GLN A 497 10.30 22.75 18.11
CA GLN A 497 10.60 21.34 17.91
C GLN A 497 11.05 20.72 19.22
N HIS A 498 10.44 19.60 19.60
CA HIS A 498 10.85 18.79 20.73
C HIS A 498 11.10 17.36 20.25
N SER A 499 12.14 16.74 20.80
CA SER A 499 12.42 15.33 20.58
C SER A 499 12.86 14.67 21.87
N LEU A 500 12.28 13.51 22.19
CA LEU A 500 12.67 12.71 23.35
C LEU A 500 12.56 11.22 23.00
N GLU A 501 13.67 10.48 23.07
CA GLU A 501 13.65 9.03 22.87
C GLU A 501 12.97 8.30 24.02
N TRP A 502 12.27 7.21 23.70
CA TRP A 502 11.59 6.36 24.66
C TRP A 502 11.94 4.88 24.46
N ALA A 503 12.56 4.28 25.48
CA ALA A 503 12.79 2.83 25.53
C ALA A 503 11.75 2.13 26.43
N ILE A 504 10.95 1.24 25.85
CA ILE A 504 9.93 0.41 26.50
C ILE A 504 10.42 -1.05 26.51
N PRO A 505 10.26 -1.81 27.60
CA PRO A 505 9.58 -1.47 28.86
C PRO A 505 10.46 -0.81 29.92
N ALA A 506 11.73 -0.50 29.61
CA ALA A 506 12.67 0.09 30.58
C ALA A 506 12.11 1.31 31.32
N LYS A 507 11.29 2.12 30.62
CA LYS A 507 10.38 3.09 31.24
C LYS A 507 8.98 2.90 30.67
N THR A 508 7.98 2.76 31.54
CA THR A 508 6.57 2.68 31.13
C THR A 508 5.94 4.06 30.92
N MET A 509 6.66 5.14 31.22
CA MET A 509 6.20 6.51 31.09
C MET A 509 7.35 7.46 30.82
N ILE A 510 7.09 8.46 29.98
CA ILE A 510 7.94 9.63 29.77
C ILE A 510 7.11 10.91 29.87
N GLN A 511 7.76 12.02 30.20
CA GLN A 511 7.14 13.32 30.31
C GLN A 511 8.08 14.42 29.84
N GLY A 512 7.53 15.58 29.50
CA GLY A 512 8.32 16.74 29.13
C GLY A 512 7.54 18.04 29.27
N THR A 513 8.22 19.13 28.93
CA THR A 513 7.69 20.49 29.06
C THR A 513 7.88 21.23 27.73
N ILE A 514 6.86 21.97 27.32
CA ILE A 514 6.87 22.87 26.17
C ILE A 514 6.67 24.27 26.74
N SER A 515 7.65 25.15 26.52
CA SER A 515 7.51 26.57 26.90
C SER A 515 6.66 27.30 25.87
N VAL A 516 5.58 27.91 26.35
CA VAL A 516 4.61 28.58 25.52
C VAL A 516 4.76 30.10 25.69
N PRO A 517 4.87 30.87 24.59
CA PRO A 517 4.90 32.34 24.69
C PRO A 517 3.60 32.91 25.26
N ASP A 518 3.67 34.02 26.00
CA ASP A 518 2.55 34.63 26.76
C ASP A 518 1.23 34.84 25.97
N LEU A 519 1.33 35.05 24.65
CA LEU A 519 0.16 35.29 23.78
C LEU A 519 -0.38 34.02 23.10
N LYS A 520 0.23 32.85 23.33
CA LYS A 520 -0.23 31.56 22.78
C LYS A 520 -1.01 30.84 23.87
N SER A 521 -2.32 30.88 23.77
CA SER A 521 -3.22 30.19 24.70
C SER A 521 -3.76 28.89 24.09
N PHE A 522 -4.28 28.00 24.94
CA PHE A 522 -4.92 26.75 24.53
C PHE A 522 -4.00 25.84 23.70
N VAL A 523 -2.77 25.62 24.17
CA VAL A 523 -1.81 24.79 23.45
C VAL A 523 -2.03 23.31 23.74
N GLY A 524 -2.24 22.51 22.72
CA GLY A 524 -2.38 21.05 22.85
C GLY A 524 -1.53 20.28 21.86
N LEU A 525 -1.61 18.96 21.97
CA LEU A 525 -0.92 18.00 21.11
C LEU A 525 -1.95 17.20 20.33
N VAL A 526 -1.79 17.14 19.01
CA VAL A 526 -2.68 16.41 18.09
C VAL A 526 -1.86 15.45 17.23
N ALA A 527 -2.49 14.40 16.73
CA ALA A 527 -1.89 13.51 15.74
C ALA A 527 -1.88 14.16 14.34
N TYR A 528 -1.08 13.62 13.41
CA TYR A 528 -1.07 14.07 12.02
C TYR A 528 -2.07 13.32 11.14
N GLY A 529 -2.28 12.02 11.41
CA GLY A 529 -3.29 11.20 10.75
C GLY A 529 -4.38 10.70 11.69
N LYS A 530 -5.57 10.44 11.16
CA LYS A 530 -6.71 9.90 11.93
C LYS A 530 -6.44 8.51 12.52
N GLU A 531 -5.58 7.72 11.87
CA GLU A 531 -5.16 6.41 12.40
C GLU A 531 -4.29 6.53 13.66
N GLU A 532 -3.62 7.67 13.84
CA GLU A 532 -2.68 7.91 14.95
C GLU A 532 -3.36 8.56 16.17
N GLY A 533 -4.49 9.25 15.98
CA GLY A 533 -5.25 9.90 17.04
C GLY A 533 -6.05 11.12 16.57
N PRO A 534 -6.57 11.94 17.49
CA PRO A 534 -7.27 13.17 17.16
C PRO A 534 -6.37 14.17 16.44
N THR A 535 -6.81 14.69 15.30
CA THR A 535 -6.02 15.59 14.43
C THR A 535 -6.28 17.08 14.66
N SER A 536 -7.13 17.42 15.62
CA SER A 536 -7.50 18.80 15.96
C SER A 536 -7.75 18.97 17.46
N LEU A 537 -7.61 20.21 17.95
CA LEU A 537 -7.97 20.56 19.32
C LEU A 537 -9.49 20.64 19.47
N GLN A 538 -10.03 20.08 20.54
CA GLN A 538 -11.48 19.95 20.74
C GLN A 538 -11.88 20.15 22.21
N PRO A 539 -13.09 20.67 22.50
CA PRO A 539 -13.61 20.75 23.86
C PRO A 539 -14.06 19.35 24.31
N VAL A 540 -13.12 18.57 24.85
CA VAL A 540 -13.34 17.17 25.26
C VAL A 540 -13.14 16.97 26.76
N GLU A 541 -13.90 16.05 27.34
CA GLU A 541 -13.74 15.53 28.69
C GLU A 541 -13.24 14.09 28.62
N GLY A 542 -12.39 13.69 29.56
CA GLY A 542 -11.81 12.34 29.63
C GLY A 542 -10.46 12.34 30.33
N ASP A 543 -9.91 11.15 30.55
CA ASP A 543 -8.70 10.99 31.36
C ASP A 543 -7.41 11.10 30.54
N TYR A 544 -7.45 10.70 29.26
CA TYR A 544 -6.28 10.67 28.37
C TYR A 544 -6.67 10.63 26.89
N THR A 545 -5.71 10.93 26.01
CA THR A 545 -5.79 10.67 24.56
C THR A 545 -5.19 9.31 24.25
N LYS A 546 -5.92 8.46 23.53
CA LYS A 546 -5.34 7.26 22.91
C LYS A 546 -4.59 7.67 21.65
N LEU A 547 -3.33 7.25 21.55
CA LEU A 547 -2.45 7.50 20.42
C LEU A 547 -1.96 6.16 19.88
N THR A 548 -1.86 6.04 18.56
CA THR A 548 -1.36 4.85 17.91
C THR A 548 -0.13 5.22 17.07
N THR A 549 0.90 4.38 17.12
CA THR A 549 2.02 4.44 16.18
C THR A 549 2.43 3.03 15.78
N TRP A 550 3.11 2.91 14.64
CA TRP A 550 3.62 1.62 14.17
C TRP A 550 5.04 1.39 14.67
N VAL A 551 5.29 0.21 15.21
CA VAL A 551 6.63 -0.29 15.51
C VAL A 551 6.96 -1.46 14.59
N VAL A 552 8.20 -1.52 14.13
CA VAL A 552 8.68 -2.50 13.16
C VAL A 552 9.96 -3.13 13.68
N GLY A 553 9.99 -4.45 13.72
CA GLY A 553 11.14 -5.25 14.12
C GLY A 553 12.04 -5.60 12.95
N THR A 554 13.03 -6.47 13.20
CA THR A 554 13.93 -7.00 12.17
C THR A 554 13.17 -7.68 11.06
N ARG A 555 12.05 -8.36 11.37
CA ARG A 555 11.17 -9.07 10.42
C ARG A 555 10.36 -8.20 9.45
N ARG A 556 10.52 -6.86 9.50
CA ARG A 556 9.81 -5.91 8.63
C ARG A 556 8.28 -6.04 8.64
N GLN A 557 7.73 -6.49 9.76
CA GLN A 557 6.30 -6.54 9.99
C GLN A 557 5.87 -5.37 10.89
N PRO A 558 4.93 -4.52 10.46
CA PRO A 558 4.41 -3.44 11.29
C PRO A 558 3.40 -3.96 12.32
N TYR A 559 3.52 -3.44 13.54
CA TYR A 559 2.59 -3.69 14.63
C TYR A 559 2.12 -2.39 15.26
N PRO A 560 0.82 -2.27 15.62
CA PRO A 560 0.32 -1.07 16.24
C PRO A 560 0.75 -1.06 17.72
N LEU A 561 1.27 0.06 18.16
CA LEU A 561 1.56 0.35 19.57
C LEU A 561 0.62 1.47 20.04
N ILE A 562 -0.23 1.14 21.00
CA ILE A 562 -1.20 2.06 21.61
C ILE A 562 -0.60 2.66 22.88
N LEU A 563 -0.69 3.99 22.97
CA LEU A 563 -0.13 4.81 24.04
C LEU A 563 -1.22 5.71 24.63
N ARG A 564 -1.09 6.05 25.92
CA ARG A 564 -1.96 7.03 26.59
C ARG A 564 -1.22 8.34 26.77
N GLY A 565 -1.81 9.43 26.29
CA GLY A 565 -1.24 10.77 26.38
C GLY A 565 -2.09 11.71 27.25
N THR A 566 -1.45 12.38 28.21
CA THR A 566 -2.06 13.43 29.03
C THR A 566 -1.28 14.74 28.96
N LEU A 567 -1.95 15.85 29.28
CA LEU A 567 -1.42 17.21 29.24
C LEU A 567 -1.93 18.01 30.45
N ARG A 568 -1.11 18.95 30.93
CA ARG A 568 -1.43 19.90 32.00
C ARG A 568 -0.86 21.28 31.67
N HIS A 569 -1.67 22.34 31.70
CA HIS A 569 -1.24 23.74 31.52
C HIS A 569 -0.82 24.33 32.86
N GLY A 570 0.42 24.82 32.96
CA GLY A 570 0.85 25.67 34.06
C GLY A 570 0.57 25.10 35.45
N GLU A 571 -0.26 25.81 36.20
CA GLU A 571 -0.70 25.46 37.56
C GLU A 571 -2.05 24.71 37.61
N CYS A 572 -2.57 24.20 36.48
CA CYS A 572 -3.78 23.37 36.49
C CYS A 572 -3.60 22.20 37.49
N PRO A 573 -4.63 21.90 38.31
CA PRO A 573 -4.56 20.82 39.30
C PRO A 573 -4.65 19.43 38.67
N GLU A 574 -5.27 19.31 37.50
CA GLU A 574 -5.59 18.04 36.86
C GLU A 574 -4.90 17.90 35.50
N GLU A 575 -4.55 16.66 35.15
CA GLU A 575 -4.17 16.26 33.81
C GLU A 575 -5.43 15.95 32.98
N TYR A 576 -5.37 16.16 31.68
CA TYR A 576 -6.49 15.92 30.75
C TYR A 576 -5.97 15.44 29.38
N PRO A 577 -6.85 15.10 28.42
CA PRO A 577 -6.42 14.60 27.13
C PRO A 577 -5.56 15.63 26.38
N MET A 578 -4.49 15.17 25.72
CA MET A 578 -3.55 15.98 24.94
C MET A 578 -4.19 16.92 23.92
N HIS A 579 -5.29 16.50 23.29
CA HIS A 579 -6.01 17.27 22.26
C HIS A 579 -7.11 18.19 22.84
N ALA A 580 -7.22 18.30 24.17
CA ALA A 580 -8.26 19.11 24.78
C ALA A 580 -7.97 20.60 24.64
N LEU A 581 -8.99 21.36 24.27
CA LEU A 581 -8.97 22.81 24.25
C LEU A 581 -9.20 23.34 25.68
N ARG A 582 -8.13 23.40 26.46
CA ARG A 582 -8.13 23.88 27.86
C ARG A 582 -7.14 25.03 28.04
N ALA A 583 -7.40 25.88 29.02
CA ALA A 583 -6.45 26.85 29.55
C ALA A 583 -6.72 27.01 31.05
N CYS A 584 -5.69 27.30 31.83
CA CYS A 584 -5.82 27.64 33.25
C CYS A 584 -5.24 29.04 33.50
N PRO A 585 -5.84 29.84 34.40
CA PRO A 585 -5.23 31.07 34.87
C PRO A 585 -3.98 30.74 35.72
N GLY A 586 -2.91 31.50 35.54
CA GLY A 586 -1.66 31.32 36.28
C GLY A 586 -0.51 32.06 35.62
N ASN A 587 0.64 32.11 36.31
CA ASN A 587 1.87 32.73 35.79
C ASN A 587 2.78 31.72 35.08
N ASP A 588 2.55 30.41 35.29
CA ASP A 588 3.22 29.36 34.54
C ASP A 588 2.51 29.13 33.20
N HIS A 589 3.13 29.57 32.12
CA HIS A 589 2.62 29.38 30.76
C HIS A 589 3.06 28.04 30.13
N ASN A 590 3.84 27.21 30.83
CA ASN A 590 4.32 25.96 30.25
C ASN A 590 3.19 24.94 30.04
N VAL A 591 3.39 24.08 29.05
CA VAL A 591 2.61 22.86 28.82
C VAL A 591 3.43 21.67 29.28
N TYR A 592 2.90 20.90 30.22
CA TYR A 592 3.48 19.64 30.67
C TYR A 592 2.74 18.50 30.00
N TRP A 593 3.46 17.57 29.39
CA TRP A 593 2.88 16.42 28.70
C TRP A 593 3.46 15.13 29.23
N LYS A 594 2.68 14.05 29.13
CA LYS A 594 3.06 12.71 29.59
C LYS A 594 2.54 11.64 28.65
N LEU A 595 3.39 10.71 28.27
CA LEU A 595 3.04 9.52 27.49
C LEU A 595 3.28 8.27 28.35
N SER A 596 2.30 7.38 28.39
CA SER A 596 2.34 6.15 29.17
C SER A 596 2.02 4.93 28.32
N TYR A 597 2.81 3.87 28.49
CA TYR A 597 2.56 2.56 27.91
C TYR A 597 1.79 1.72 28.93
N VAL A 598 0.60 1.28 28.56
CA VAL A 598 -0.26 0.44 29.39
C VAL A 598 -0.41 -0.91 28.68
N PRO A 599 0.13 -2.02 29.25
CA PRO A 599 0.06 -3.34 28.62
C PRO A 599 -1.36 -3.79 28.24
N LEU A 600 -2.37 -3.42 29.04
CA LEU A 600 -3.77 -3.78 28.80
C LEU A 600 -4.33 -3.18 27.49
N ASP A 601 -3.77 -2.09 26.98
CA ASP A 601 -4.17 -1.54 25.68
C ASP A 601 -3.48 -2.24 24.51
N ASN A 602 -2.48 -3.09 24.76
CA ASN A 602 -1.62 -3.72 23.77
C ASN A 602 -1.66 -5.25 23.95
N LEU A 603 -2.84 -5.83 23.77
CA LEU A 603 -3.09 -7.26 24.01
C LEU A 603 -2.51 -8.20 22.94
N LEU A 604 -2.06 -7.66 21.81
CA LEU A 604 -1.44 -8.45 20.77
C LEU A 604 -0.05 -8.91 21.23
N THR A 605 0.13 -10.22 21.41
CA THR A 605 1.44 -10.78 21.70
C THR A 605 2.36 -10.56 20.50
N LEU A 606 3.43 -9.80 20.71
CA LEU A 606 4.46 -9.55 19.73
C LEU A 606 5.51 -10.67 19.77
N PRO A 607 6.04 -11.12 18.62
CA PRO A 607 7.21 -11.99 18.58
C PRO A 607 8.42 -11.38 19.31
N ASP A 608 9.38 -12.22 19.70
CA ASP A 608 10.67 -11.75 20.19
C ASP A 608 11.39 -10.98 19.08
N ASP A 609 11.65 -9.70 19.32
CA ASP A 609 12.35 -8.81 18.42
C ASP A 609 12.72 -7.50 19.13
N HIS A 610 13.55 -6.70 18.44
CA HIS A 610 13.81 -5.31 18.75
C HIS A 610 13.00 -4.42 17.82
N TYR A 611 11.89 -3.90 18.32
CA TYR A 611 11.00 -3.06 17.55
C TYR A 611 11.41 -1.59 17.65
N GLU A 612 11.32 -0.88 16.54
CA GLU A 612 11.55 0.55 16.47
C GLU A 612 10.37 1.24 15.79
N GLY A 613 10.02 2.44 16.25
CA GLY A 613 8.97 3.26 15.66
C GLY A 613 9.12 4.71 16.04
N VAL A 614 8.23 5.57 15.55
CA VAL A 614 8.24 7.00 15.90
C VAL A 614 6.81 7.48 16.08
N LEU A 615 6.50 7.99 17.27
CA LEU A 615 5.29 8.79 17.48
C LEU A 615 5.60 10.25 17.15
N ARG A 616 4.76 10.89 16.33
CA ARG A 616 4.88 12.32 16.03
C ARG A 616 3.57 13.02 16.35
N LEU A 617 3.64 14.11 17.09
CA LEU A 617 2.49 14.93 17.48
C LEU A 617 2.72 16.38 17.05
N GLY A 618 1.68 17.00 16.51
CA GLY A 618 1.64 18.42 16.21
C GLY A 618 1.33 19.23 17.47
N ILE A 619 2.19 20.18 17.78
CA ILE A 619 1.93 21.21 18.80
C ILE A 619 1.07 22.28 18.13
N ARG A 620 -0.10 22.58 18.71
CA ARG A 620 -1.08 23.52 18.14
C ARG A 620 -1.56 24.49 19.21
N ALA A 621 -1.75 25.75 18.86
CA ALA A 621 -2.49 26.71 19.68
C ALA A 621 -3.94 26.82 19.18
N GLY A 622 -4.89 26.93 20.11
CA GLY A 622 -6.30 27.10 19.77
C GLY A 622 -6.66 28.49 19.24
N SER A 623 -5.86 29.51 19.56
CA SER A 623 -6.11 30.91 19.18
C SER A 623 -5.22 31.43 18.04
N ASP A 624 -4.15 30.71 17.69
CA ASP A 624 -3.26 31.04 16.57
C ASP A 624 -2.98 29.81 15.70
N TYR A 625 -3.68 29.74 14.57
CA TYR A 625 -3.57 28.65 13.60
C TYR A 625 -2.28 28.63 12.78
N ASN A 626 -1.43 29.65 12.92
CA ASN A 626 -0.14 29.76 12.23
C ASN A 626 1.04 29.43 13.13
N TRP A 627 0.85 29.36 14.45
CA TRP A 627 1.87 28.97 15.41
C TRP A 627 1.75 27.50 15.79
N GLY A 628 2.90 26.84 15.86
CA GLY A 628 2.97 25.45 16.26
C GLY A 628 4.35 24.86 16.06
N GLY A 629 4.41 23.55 16.18
CA GLY A 629 5.65 22.79 16.15
C GLY A 629 5.43 21.30 16.17
N THR A 630 6.50 20.56 16.43
CA THR A 630 6.48 19.10 16.47
C THR A 630 6.97 18.58 17.82
N LEU A 631 6.35 17.51 18.31
CA LEU A 631 6.90 16.63 19.33
C LEU A 631 7.17 15.27 18.65
N THR A 632 8.44 14.89 18.58
CA THR A 632 8.88 13.62 18.00
C THR A 632 9.36 12.70 19.12
N VAL A 633 8.85 11.47 19.16
CA VAL A 633 9.23 10.48 20.16
C VAL A 633 9.66 9.22 19.43
N PRO A 634 10.97 9.05 19.16
CA PRO A 634 11.52 7.78 18.70
C PRO A 634 11.32 6.72 19.79
N ILE A 635 10.78 5.56 19.41
CA ILE A 635 10.44 4.47 20.32
C ILE A 635 11.32 3.28 20.01
N LYS A 636 11.94 2.73 21.05
CA LYS A 636 12.59 1.41 21.06
C LYS A 636 11.75 0.51 21.96
N PHE A 637 11.20 -0.56 21.41
CA PHE A 637 10.27 -1.46 22.08
C PHE A 637 10.83 -2.89 22.03
N ASN A 638 11.33 -3.38 23.15
CA ASN A 638 11.98 -4.69 23.23
C ASN A 638 11.02 -5.74 23.76
N VAL A 639 10.88 -6.86 23.03
CA VAL A 639 10.08 -8.01 23.44
C VAL A 639 11.01 -9.22 23.61
N SER A 640 10.91 -9.88 24.76
CA SER A 640 11.63 -11.12 25.05
C SER A 640 10.70 -12.06 25.80
N LYS A 641 10.60 -13.32 25.37
CA LYS A 641 9.90 -14.45 26.01
C LYS A 641 10.17 -14.64 27.52
N SER A 642 11.14 -13.93 28.08
CA SER A 642 11.43 -13.90 29.52
C SER A 642 10.58 -12.88 30.32
N GLN A 643 9.69 -12.15 29.65
CA GLN A 643 8.67 -11.25 30.21
C GLN A 643 7.27 -11.76 29.89
#